data_AF-A0AAJ8E3U2-F1
#
_entry.id   AF-A0AAJ8E3U2-F1
#
_cell.length_a   1.000
_cell.length_b   1.000
_cell.length_c   1.000
_cell.angle_alpha   90.00
_cell.angle_beta   90.00
_cell.angle_gamma   90.00
#
_symmetry.space_group_name_H-M   'P 1'
#
loop_
_entity.id
_entity.type
_entity.pdbx_description
1 polymer ?
#
loop_
_entity_poly.entity_id
_entity_poly.type
_entity_poly.pdbx_seq_one_letter_code
_entity_poly.pdbx_strand_id
1 'polypeptide(L)'
;MESDGEKVKVDRESLKRSRMEFEDDGLTEDGSEYNGIDDSEEEEWWKEDDSEDLGHEQDIEEHEYTTSGGTARTVRIRLFLTNEADEETDKSSWMRNFVAECTCDGVVVATALARYIHREAMRSEFWEKMEVPSEETCDVAFHVFDRYGTVKAKYKDHPVQKGTGVWGNELDHGPLFLIENLHITTLNLRRKGLGQKIVSLLLNKARLFCLDDKPDGEHADYVYGSSEAFELAWTLHALVSPGILTADTKSQLVGKSAEERLTTRARIQSGVIDFWRSCGFRRIGASRCFAFSFDSQHQSRTLAASSDFDLRRSDAEDLEIEQFEVRYERDPFTDVKEMRMKRLRDALPLHHAALTLMDEELKAFFAAHADDKIGWDRVSNSEATLLHLTACEFKPLSTQWLLENVRHADCWKTARNIDGYTPLEALQETLETMRTRKGYGLFRVLHISDHFEGYPEAAVSCLSLLSGRDALDSNRACLRYGCTCGGCLKGFLSARMRSSLIFQGEFMYDHMQDGINDGGFWVEFNDFRLKHLDFDVRKNLKTNKSLRKGFVKSFQIAVECLKAKKVPTAETLEWCRKNRSEWPPDTKNYLRRTGTQMGCRAVLLYMFDAAREEDIKAGDGLCQRTLKKEWSDLPTCRNDHEFGFVARACGYGGDNFISLPCW
;
A
#
# COMPACT_ATOMS: atom_id res chain seq x y z
N MET A 1 -57.52 -66.74 -5.54
CA MET A 1 -57.18 -65.89 -6.71
C MET A 1 -56.61 -64.61 -6.12
N GLU A 2 -55.40 -64.65 -5.54
CA GLU A 2 -54.08 -64.62 -6.22
C GLU A 2 -53.98 -63.37 -7.13
N SER A 3 -53.03 -62.45 -7.00
CA SER A 3 -51.73 -62.47 -6.31
C SER A 3 -51.27 -61.06 -5.87
N ASP A 4 -50.67 -61.02 -4.68
CA ASP A 4 -49.51 -60.26 -4.17
C ASP A 4 -48.90 -59.06 -4.91
N GLY A 5 -48.47 -58.07 -4.10
CA GLY A 5 -47.04 -57.70 -4.09
C GLY A 5 -46.61 -56.24 -4.27
N GLU A 6 -46.67 -55.47 -3.17
CA GLU A 6 -45.69 -54.46 -2.68
C GLU A 6 -45.09 -53.31 -3.55
N LYS A 7 -45.53 -52.08 -3.20
CA LYS A 7 -44.81 -50.99 -2.48
C LYS A 7 -43.49 -50.35 -2.99
N VAL A 8 -43.59 -49.01 -3.16
CA VAL A 8 -42.81 -47.90 -2.53
C VAL A 8 -41.90 -47.01 -3.40
N LYS A 9 -41.98 -45.70 -3.04
CA LYS A 9 -41.13 -44.51 -3.26
C LYS A 9 -41.40 -43.67 -4.52
N VAL A 10 -42.08 -42.55 -4.28
CA VAL A 10 -42.16 -41.37 -5.15
C VAL A 10 -41.30 -40.29 -4.50
N ASP A 11 -40.24 -39.89 -5.19
CA ASP A 11 -39.54 -38.64 -4.96
C ASP A 11 -39.80 -37.76 -6.18
N ARG A 12 -40.21 -36.51 -5.98
CA ARG A 12 -40.71 -35.65 -7.05
C ARG A 12 -40.06 -34.27 -6.94
N GLU A 13 -39.02 -34.06 -7.74
CA GLU A 13 -38.56 -32.75 -8.16
C GLU A 13 -39.66 -32.01 -8.94
N SER A 14 -39.76 -30.69 -8.75
CA SER A 14 -39.60 -29.67 -9.81
C SER A 14 -40.41 -28.38 -9.57
N LEU A 15 -39.67 -27.26 -9.55
CA LEU A 15 -39.94 -26.00 -10.29
C LEU A 15 -41.16 -25.11 -9.91
N LYS A 16 -40.89 -23.91 -9.34
CA LYS A 16 -41.03 -22.56 -9.98
C LYS A 16 -41.22 -21.41 -8.97
N ARG A 17 -40.29 -20.43 -9.04
CA ARG A 17 -40.47 -18.98 -9.27
C ARG A 17 -41.67 -18.25 -8.60
N SER A 18 -41.41 -17.27 -7.74
CA SER A 18 -42.15 -15.99 -7.73
C SER A 18 -41.38 -14.82 -7.08
N ARG A 19 -41.68 -13.64 -7.64
CA ARG A 19 -41.28 -12.25 -7.37
C ARG A 19 -42.11 -11.64 -6.23
N MET A 20 -41.50 -10.82 -5.36
CA MET A 20 -42.06 -9.72 -4.51
C MET A 20 -41.07 -9.50 -3.34
N GLU A 21 -40.87 -8.37 -2.68
CA GLU A 21 -41.18 -6.93 -2.80
C GLU A 21 -40.29 -6.27 -1.73
N PHE A 22 -39.93 -5.00 -1.91
CA PHE A 22 -39.29 -4.18 -0.88
C PHE A 22 -40.33 -3.84 0.18
N GLU A 23 -40.07 -4.10 1.45
CA GLU A 23 -40.56 -3.28 2.57
C GLU A 23 -39.51 -3.21 3.70
N ASP A 24 -39.55 -2.04 4.33
CA ASP A 24 -38.79 -1.47 5.44
C ASP A 24 -39.24 -2.07 6.79
N ASP A 25 -38.65 -1.57 7.87
CA ASP A 25 -38.86 -1.92 9.29
C ASP A 25 -37.99 -3.10 9.75
N GLY A 26 -37.28 -3.04 10.88
CA GLY A 26 -37.44 -2.26 12.08
C GLY A 26 -36.84 -3.11 13.20
N LEU A 27 -36.17 -2.46 14.15
CA LEU A 27 -35.49 -3.07 15.28
C LEU A 27 -36.32 -4.16 15.99
N THR A 28 -35.71 -5.31 16.28
CA THR A 28 -35.96 -6.04 17.53
C THR A 28 -34.69 -6.76 17.96
N GLU A 29 -34.25 -6.40 19.17
CA GLU A 29 -33.42 -7.21 20.06
C GLU A 29 -34.00 -8.63 20.15
N ASP A 30 -33.14 -9.64 20.04
CA ASP A 30 -33.31 -10.82 20.88
C ASP A 30 -31.95 -11.37 21.27
N GLY A 31 -31.79 -11.58 22.57
CA GLY A 31 -30.57 -12.01 23.20
C GLY A 31 -30.36 -13.51 23.02
N SER A 32 -29.13 -13.90 22.73
CA SER A 32 -28.68 -15.25 22.98
C SER A 32 -27.47 -15.19 23.92
N GLU A 33 -27.73 -15.57 25.17
CA GLU A 33 -26.82 -16.07 26.19
C GLU A 33 -25.35 -16.19 25.77
N TYR A 34 -24.54 -15.26 26.27
CA TYR A 34 -23.11 -15.42 26.45
C TYR A 34 -22.86 -16.58 27.42
N ASN A 35 -22.40 -17.72 26.89
CA ASN A 35 -21.70 -18.68 27.73
C ASN A 35 -20.32 -18.11 28.01
N GLY A 36 -20.03 -17.95 29.30
CA GLY A 36 -18.80 -17.36 29.83
C GLY A 36 -17.55 -17.98 29.22
N ILE A 37 -16.75 -17.13 28.59
CA ILE A 37 -15.38 -17.43 28.23
C ILE A 37 -14.57 -17.26 29.51
N ASP A 38 -13.93 -18.34 29.91
CA ASP A 38 -12.93 -18.40 30.97
C ASP A 38 -11.74 -17.55 30.52
N ASP A 39 -11.61 -16.34 31.09
CA ASP A 39 -10.52 -15.40 30.88
C ASP A 39 -9.23 -15.90 31.55
N SER A 40 -8.61 -16.94 30.97
CA SER A 40 -7.32 -17.46 31.43
C SER A 40 -6.37 -17.90 30.30
N GLU A 41 -6.41 -17.24 29.13
CA GLU A 41 -5.43 -17.45 28.04
C GLU A 41 -4.68 -16.17 27.59
N GLU A 42 -4.56 -15.16 28.47
CA GLU A 42 -3.56 -14.09 28.31
C GLU A 42 -2.40 -14.29 29.29
N GLU A 43 -1.60 -15.34 29.15
CA GLU A 43 -0.23 -15.44 29.71
C GLU A 43 0.51 -16.73 29.31
N GLU A 44 0.65 -17.06 28.02
CA GLU A 44 1.58 -18.13 27.57
C GLU A 44 2.37 -17.78 26.29
N TRP A 45 3.09 -16.65 26.28
CA TRP A 45 4.09 -16.34 25.22
C TRP A 45 5.52 -16.22 25.75
N TRP A 46 5.82 -16.77 26.93
CA TRP A 46 7.19 -16.90 27.44
C TRP A 46 7.42 -18.22 28.18
N LYS A 47 6.89 -19.32 27.66
CA LYS A 47 7.49 -20.62 27.98
C LYS A 47 8.70 -20.79 27.09
N GLU A 48 9.85 -20.93 27.75
CA GLU A 48 11.06 -21.51 27.19
C GLU A 48 10.66 -22.86 26.57
N ASP A 49 10.41 -22.85 25.26
CA ASP A 49 10.26 -24.07 24.47
C ASP A 49 11.52 -24.22 23.63
N ASP A 50 12.14 -25.38 23.82
CA ASP A 50 13.42 -25.77 23.26
C ASP A 50 13.34 -25.82 21.73
N SER A 51 14.18 -25.03 21.06
CA SER A 51 14.58 -25.20 19.66
C SER A 51 13.42 -25.37 18.64
N GLU A 52 12.67 -24.29 18.39
CA GLU A 52 12.08 -24.15 17.07
C GLU A 52 13.23 -24.00 16.05
N ASP A 53 13.16 -24.78 14.97
CA ASP A 53 14.20 -25.00 13.96
C ASP A 53 14.64 -23.67 13.30
N LEU A 54 15.56 -22.97 13.96
CA LEU A 54 16.25 -21.79 13.41
C LEU A 54 17.00 -22.27 12.18
N GLY A 55 16.43 -22.01 11.00
CA GLY A 55 16.99 -22.40 9.71
C GLY A 55 18.50 -22.17 9.66
N HIS A 56 19.23 -23.14 9.09
CA HIS A 56 20.69 -23.23 9.15
C HIS A 56 21.41 -21.89 9.13
N GLU A 57 22.04 -21.54 10.25
CA GLU A 57 22.90 -20.36 10.37
C GLU A 57 24.01 -20.41 9.32
N GLN A 58 24.19 -19.33 8.59
CA GLN A 58 25.17 -19.20 7.53
C GLN A 58 26.01 -17.95 7.72
N ASP A 59 27.22 -17.96 7.14
CA ASP A 59 28.12 -16.80 7.08
C ASP A 59 28.36 -16.14 8.45
N ILE A 60 28.76 -16.96 9.43
CA ILE A 60 28.98 -16.57 10.82
C ILE A 60 30.26 -15.74 10.95
N GLU A 61 30.16 -14.57 11.57
CA GLU A 61 31.27 -13.72 11.96
C GLU A 61 31.27 -13.50 13.48
N GLU A 62 32.45 -13.53 14.11
CA GLU A 62 32.62 -13.18 15.52
C GLU A 62 33.47 -11.92 15.67
N HIS A 63 33.01 -11.00 16.51
CA HIS A 63 33.67 -9.73 16.78
C HIS A 63 33.76 -9.51 18.29
N GLU A 64 34.87 -8.97 18.76
CA GLU A 64 35.02 -8.55 20.16
C GLU A 64 34.87 -7.03 20.29
N TYR A 65 34.20 -6.59 21.36
CA TYR A 65 34.06 -5.18 21.68
C TYR A 65 34.24 -4.94 23.18
N THR A 66 35.16 -4.05 23.52
CA THR A 66 35.34 -3.61 24.92
C THR A 66 34.53 -2.34 25.15
N THR A 67 33.61 -2.40 26.11
CA THR A 67 32.73 -1.28 26.42
C THR A 67 33.47 -0.09 27.04
N SER A 68 33.08 1.13 26.66
CA SER A 68 33.66 2.36 27.21
C SER A 68 33.15 2.65 28.63
N GLY A 69 34.05 2.85 29.61
CA GLY A 69 33.71 3.28 30.98
C GLY A 69 34.54 2.61 32.10
N GLY A 70 34.30 3.00 33.36
CA GLY A 70 35.09 2.58 34.54
C GLY A 70 34.97 1.09 34.94
N THR A 71 34.05 0.35 34.33
CA THR A 71 33.95 -1.12 34.39
C THR A 71 33.89 -1.67 32.97
N ALA A 72 35.05 -1.67 32.30
CA ALA A 72 35.20 -2.21 30.96
C ALA A 72 34.90 -3.71 31.00
N ARG A 73 33.89 -4.13 30.23
CA ARG A 73 33.59 -5.53 29.96
C ARG A 73 33.78 -5.78 28.47
N THR A 74 34.43 -6.89 28.15
CA THR A 74 34.53 -7.39 26.78
C THR A 74 33.28 -8.19 26.48
N VAL A 75 32.62 -7.85 25.39
CA VAL A 75 31.47 -8.57 24.87
C VAL A 75 31.82 -9.17 23.51
N ARG A 76 31.26 -10.34 23.21
CA ARG A 76 31.41 -11.02 21.94
C ARG A 76 30.14 -10.86 21.13
N ILE A 77 30.26 -10.32 19.92
CA ILE A 77 29.16 -10.08 18.99
C ILE A 77 29.28 -11.11 17.87
N ARG A 78 28.29 -11.98 17.74
CA ARG A 78 28.15 -12.96 16.69
C ARG A 78 27.16 -12.45 15.67
N LEU A 79 27.55 -12.36 14.39
CA LEU A 79 26.68 -11.98 13.28
C LEU A 79 26.51 -13.19 12.37
N PHE A 80 25.28 -13.47 11.95
CA PHE A 80 25.01 -14.59 11.04
C PHE A 80 23.75 -14.33 10.22
N LEU A 81 23.61 -15.09 9.14
CA LEU A 81 22.46 -15.06 8.25
C LEU A 81 21.56 -16.25 8.55
N THR A 82 20.25 -16.03 8.51
CA THR A 82 19.24 -17.11 8.55
C THR A 82 18.32 -17.02 7.35
N ASN A 83 17.73 -18.16 6.99
CA ASN A 83 16.63 -18.24 6.03
C ASN A 83 15.33 -18.45 6.81
N GLU A 84 14.31 -17.64 6.55
CA GLU A 84 12.93 -18.09 6.77
C GLU A 84 12.56 -18.98 5.58
N ALA A 85 12.78 -20.28 5.69
CA ALA A 85 12.31 -21.23 4.70
C ALA A 85 11.27 -22.15 5.36
N ASP A 86 10.01 -21.70 5.36
CA ASP A 86 8.96 -22.66 5.04
C ASP A 86 9.13 -22.97 3.54
N GLU A 87 9.38 -24.23 3.21
CA GLU A 87 9.54 -24.73 1.82
C GLU A 87 8.33 -24.40 0.92
N GLU A 88 7.21 -23.95 1.50
CA GLU A 88 5.99 -23.50 0.82
C GLU A 88 6.00 -22.02 0.38
N THR A 89 6.87 -21.17 0.91
CA THR A 89 6.91 -19.73 0.57
C THR A 89 8.18 -19.35 -0.19
N ASP A 90 8.01 -18.71 -1.35
CA ASP A 90 9.05 -18.11 -2.20
C ASP A 90 9.76 -16.90 -1.53
N LYS A 91 9.97 -16.94 -0.21
CA LYS A 91 10.63 -15.88 0.59
C LYS A 91 12.14 -15.86 0.40
N SER A 92 12.73 -17.04 0.17
CA SER A 92 14.19 -17.24 0.02
C SER A 92 14.81 -16.47 -1.16
N SER A 93 14.02 -16.11 -2.17
CA SER A 93 14.51 -15.46 -3.40
C SER A 93 14.65 -13.94 -3.29
N TRP A 94 13.98 -13.28 -2.33
CA TRP A 94 13.94 -11.81 -2.26
C TRP A 94 14.20 -11.23 -0.86
N MET A 95 14.28 -12.07 0.19
CA MET A 95 14.55 -11.62 1.55
C MET A 95 15.60 -12.49 2.24
N ARG A 96 16.47 -11.85 3.04
CA ARG A 96 17.45 -12.53 3.89
C ARG A 96 17.53 -11.90 5.27
N ASN A 97 17.58 -12.73 6.31
CA ASN A 97 17.65 -12.26 7.69
C ASN A 97 19.10 -12.14 8.16
N PHE A 98 19.39 -11.06 8.87
CA PHE A 98 20.67 -10.74 9.48
C PHE A 98 20.45 -10.65 10.99
N VAL A 99 21.10 -11.55 11.73
CA VAL A 99 20.98 -11.63 13.18
C VAL A 99 22.30 -11.26 13.81
N ALA A 100 22.26 -10.41 14.83
CA ALA A 100 23.39 -10.10 15.68
C ALA A 100 23.07 -10.46 17.13
N GLU A 101 23.86 -11.36 17.71
CA GLU A 101 23.75 -11.78 19.09
C GLU A 101 25.01 -11.37 19.86
N CYS A 102 24.82 -10.63 20.94
CA CYS A 102 25.91 -10.19 21.79
C CYS A 102 25.89 -10.96 23.11
N THR A 103 27.01 -11.60 23.45
CA THR A 103 27.19 -12.33 24.71
C THR A 103 28.25 -11.67 25.58
N CYS A 104 27.98 -11.62 26.89
CA CYS A 104 28.91 -11.17 27.94
C CYS A 104 28.92 -12.25 29.02
N ASP A 105 30.10 -12.78 29.35
CA ASP A 105 30.25 -13.83 30.38
C ASP A 105 29.32 -15.06 30.14
N GLY A 106 29.06 -15.40 28.88
CA GLY A 106 28.20 -16.52 28.48
C GLY A 106 26.69 -16.21 28.44
N VAL A 107 26.27 -14.99 28.78
CA VAL A 107 24.85 -14.56 28.78
C VAL A 107 24.58 -13.62 27.61
N VAL A 108 23.45 -13.79 26.93
CA VAL A 108 23.01 -12.88 25.86
C VAL A 108 22.59 -11.53 26.46
N VAL A 109 23.28 -10.47 26.06
CA VAL A 109 23.11 -9.11 26.60
C VAL A 109 22.55 -8.12 25.58
N ALA A 110 22.59 -8.46 24.30
CA ALA A 110 21.91 -7.72 23.24
C ALA A 110 21.59 -8.62 22.04
N THR A 111 20.50 -8.31 21.36
CA THR A 111 20.08 -8.96 20.11
C THR A 111 19.68 -7.89 19.10
N ALA A 112 19.88 -8.18 17.81
CA ALA A 112 19.37 -7.36 16.73
C ALA A 112 18.95 -8.22 15.54
N LEU A 113 17.87 -7.82 14.89
CA LEU A 113 17.34 -8.42 13.68
C LEU A 113 17.23 -7.34 12.61
N ALA A 114 17.76 -7.65 11.43
CA ALA A 114 17.59 -6.85 10.23
C ALA A 114 17.27 -7.75 9.03
N ARG A 115 16.58 -7.19 8.04
CA ARG A 115 16.18 -7.88 6.81
C ARG A 115 16.79 -7.18 5.61
N TYR A 116 17.53 -7.93 4.80
CA TYR A 116 17.91 -7.52 3.46
C TYR A 116 16.80 -7.90 2.49
N ILE A 117 16.34 -6.93 1.70
CA ILE A 117 15.15 -7.03 0.88
C ILE A 117 15.54 -6.65 -0.55
N HIS A 118 15.58 -7.64 -1.45
CA HIS A 118 15.83 -7.45 -2.87
C HIS A 118 14.55 -6.99 -3.58
N ARG A 119 14.21 -5.70 -3.35
CA ARG A 119 12.98 -5.06 -3.82
C ARG A 119 12.74 -5.18 -5.33
N GLU A 120 13.80 -5.13 -6.14
CA GLU A 120 13.69 -5.17 -7.60
C GLU A 120 13.05 -6.48 -8.11
N ALA A 121 13.26 -7.62 -7.44
CA ALA A 121 12.65 -8.90 -7.83
C ALA A 121 11.15 -9.01 -7.51
N MET A 122 10.59 -8.08 -6.74
CA MET A 122 9.18 -8.16 -6.29
C MET A 122 8.42 -6.85 -6.47
N ARG A 123 8.88 -5.96 -7.35
CA ARG A 123 8.26 -4.62 -7.54
C ARG A 123 6.76 -4.68 -7.80
N SER A 124 6.30 -5.59 -8.65
CA SER A 124 4.88 -5.71 -9.00
C SER A 124 3.97 -6.08 -7.82
N GLU A 125 4.53 -6.67 -6.77
CA GLU A 125 3.83 -7.24 -5.61
C GLU A 125 4.42 -6.70 -4.29
N PHE A 126 5.06 -5.52 -4.32
CA PHE A 126 5.87 -5.03 -3.21
C PHE A 126 5.08 -4.88 -1.91
N TRP A 127 3.88 -4.31 -1.95
CA TRP A 127 3.05 -4.20 -0.75
C TRP A 127 2.56 -5.56 -0.26
N GLU A 128 2.12 -6.44 -1.16
CA GLU A 128 1.66 -7.80 -0.80
C GLU A 128 2.78 -8.61 -0.12
N LYS A 129 4.00 -8.54 -0.65
CA LYS A 129 5.15 -9.27 -0.11
C LYS A 129 5.68 -8.68 1.20
N MET A 130 5.56 -7.36 1.39
CA MET A 130 6.03 -6.66 2.60
C MET A 130 5.03 -6.68 3.77
N GLU A 131 3.75 -6.99 3.52
CA GLU A 131 2.72 -7.10 4.58
C GLU A 131 2.88 -8.35 5.45
N VAL A 132 3.33 -9.45 4.85
CA VAL A 132 3.38 -10.79 5.46
C VAL A 132 4.51 -11.00 6.50
N PRO A 133 5.75 -10.49 6.32
CA PRO A 133 6.89 -10.90 7.14
C PRO A 133 6.86 -10.40 8.59
N SER A 134 6.56 -9.12 8.80
CA SER A 134 6.53 -8.49 10.13
C SER A 134 5.66 -7.22 10.14
N GLU A 135 5.31 -6.74 11.34
CA GLU A 135 4.64 -5.44 11.49
C GLU A 135 5.55 -4.31 11.00
N GLU A 136 6.87 -4.41 11.23
CA GLU A 136 7.85 -3.41 10.83
C GLU A 136 8.01 -3.32 9.31
N THR A 137 8.03 -4.45 8.58
CA THR A 137 8.06 -4.41 7.10
C THR A 137 6.79 -3.80 6.55
N CYS A 138 5.64 -4.15 7.13
CA CYS A 138 4.35 -3.61 6.75
C CYS A 138 4.30 -2.08 6.98
N ASP A 139 4.65 -1.60 8.18
CA ASP A 139 4.69 -0.19 8.54
C ASP A 139 5.54 0.61 7.54
N VAL A 140 6.78 0.18 7.30
CA VAL A 140 7.69 0.89 6.39
C VAL A 140 7.15 0.89 4.96
N ALA A 141 6.68 -0.25 4.45
CA ALA A 141 6.17 -0.39 3.09
C ALA A 141 4.97 0.52 2.84
N PHE A 142 3.99 0.52 3.75
CA PHE A 142 2.79 1.33 3.59
C PHE A 142 3.02 2.79 3.98
N HIS A 143 3.91 3.15 4.89
CA HIS A 143 4.10 4.56 5.27
C HIS A 143 4.99 5.33 4.31
N VAL A 144 6.07 4.72 3.79
CA VAL A 144 7.10 5.39 2.98
C VAL A 144 6.88 5.20 1.48
N PHE A 145 6.51 4.00 1.06
CA PHE A 145 6.51 3.61 -0.35
C PHE A 145 5.10 3.53 -0.95
N ASP A 146 5.01 3.62 -2.28
CA ASP A 146 3.84 3.24 -3.07
C ASP A 146 3.82 1.73 -3.31
N ARG A 147 2.77 1.23 -3.99
CA ARG A 147 2.56 -0.21 -4.22
C ARG A 147 3.67 -0.91 -5.00
N TYR A 148 4.58 -0.15 -5.62
CA TYR A 148 5.70 -0.65 -6.40
C TYR A 148 7.06 -0.41 -5.71
N GLY A 149 7.04 -0.03 -4.43
CA GLY A 149 8.26 0.23 -3.68
C GLY A 149 8.96 1.53 -4.06
N THR A 150 8.29 2.46 -4.75
CA THR A 150 8.80 3.81 -5.04
C THR A 150 8.45 4.74 -3.87
N VAL A 151 9.32 5.66 -3.46
CA VAL A 151 9.00 6.60 -2.39
C VAL A 151 7.81 7.47 -2.80
N LYS A 152 6.82 7.59 -1.92
CA LYS A 152 5.61 8.39 -2.18
C LYS A 152 5.98 9.83 -2.54
N ALA A 153 5.34 10.36 -3.59
CA ALA A 153 5.63 11.69 -4.13
C ALA A 153 5.57 12.83 -3.10
N LYS A 154 4.71 12.71 -2.08
CA LYS A 154 4.60 13.69 -0.99
C LYS A 154 5.91 13.88 -0.21
N TYR A 155 6.76 12.86 -0.12
CA TYR A 155 8.05 12.96 0.56
C TYR A 155 9.16 13.55 -0.34
N LYS A 156 8.87 13.83 -1.62
CA LYS A 156 9.81 14.43 -2.56
C LYS A 156 9.46 15.89 -2.85
N ASP A 157 8.19 16.13 -3.17
CA ASP A 157 7.78 17.40 -3.79
C ASP A 157 6.98 18.30 -2.86
N HIS A 158 6.32 17.75 -1.84
CA HIS A 158 5.38 18.52 -1.01
C HIS A 158 6.10 19.61 -0.20
N PRO A 159 5.54 20.82 -0.06
CA PRO A 159 6.18 21.92 0.67
C PRO A 159 6.60 21.58 2.10
N VAL A 160 5.82 20.76 2.80
CA VAL A 160 6.07 20.36 4.19
C VAL A 160 6.45 18.88 4.33
N GLN A 161 5.87 18.00 3.51
CA GLN A 161 5.98 16.56 3.73
C GLN A 161 7.31 16.02 3.24
N LYS A 162 8.04 16.75 2.38
CA LYS A 162 9.41 16.40 2.01
C LYS A 162 10.42 16.50 3.15
N GLY A 163 10.03 17.06 4.30
CA GLY A 163 10.91 17.24 5.45
C GLY A 163 12.13 18.07 5.07
N THR A 164 13.33 17.55 5.34
CA THR A 164 14.58 18.21 4.93
C THR A 164 14.84 18.18 3.42
N GLY A 165 14.17 17.28 2.68
CA GLY A 165 14.36 17.11 1.24
C GLY A 165 15.71 16.48 0.84
N VAL A 166 16.45 15.90 1.79
CA VAL A 166 17.73 15.23 1.51
C VAL A 166 17.57 13.86 0.85
N TRP A 167 16.34 13.36 0.76
CA TRP A 167 16.00 12.09 0.12
C TRP A 167 15.08 12.34 -1.08
N GLY A 168 15.37 11.70 -2.21
CA GLY A 168 14.70 11.85 -3.49
C GLY A 168 14.47 10.52 -4.19
N ASN A 169 14.70 10.49 -5.51
CA ASN A 169 14.44 9.32 -6.36
C ASN A 169 15.46 8.20 -6.17
N GLU A 170 16.61 8.48 -5.55
CA GLU A 170 17.61 7.45 -5.24
C GLU A 170 17.08 6.35 -4.31
N LEU A 171 16.10 6.68 -3.46
CA LEU A 171 15.43 5.69 -2.61
C LEU A 171 14.40 4.84 -3.36
N ASP A 172 14.07 5.15 -4.62
CA ASP A 172 13.10 4.37 -5.38
C ASP A 172 13.67 3.03 -5.87
N HIS A 173 14.99 2.94 -5.98
CA HIS A 173 15.70 1.83 -6.62
C HIS A 173 16.63 1.10 -5.67
N GLY A 174 16.83 -0.18 -5.95
CA GLY A 174 17.80 -1.02 -5.27
C GLY A 174 17.30 -1.69 -3.99
N PRO A 175 18.15 -2.52 -3.36
CA PRO A 175 17.79 -3.28 -2.19
C PRO A 175 17.59 -2.39 -0.95
N LEU A 176 16.75 -2.87 -0.02
CA LEU A 176 16.50 -2.23 1.27
C LEU A 176 17.05 -3.10 2.40
N PHE A 177 17.79 -2.50 3.32
CA PHE A 177 18.24 -3.15 4.55
C PHE A 177 17.48 -2.58 5.76
N LEU A 178 16.40 -3.25 6.16
CA LEU A 178 15.54 -2.80 7.25
C LEU A 178 16.06 -3.34 8.59
N ILE A 179 16.42 -2.47 9.51
CA ILE A 179 16.71 -2.87 10.90
C ILE A 179 15.39 -2.84 11.68
N GLU A 180 14.86 -4.02 12.00
CA GLU A 180 13.57 -4.18 12.67
C GLU A 180 13.72 -4.02 14.18
N ASN A 181 14.68 -4.75 14.76
CA ASN A 181 14.86 -4.78 16.20
C ASN A 181 16.33 -4.61 16.58
N LEU A 182 16.57 -3.81 17.61
CA LEU A 182 17.84 -3.72 18.32
C LEU A 182 17.53 -3.57 19.80
N HIS A 183 17.78 -4.62 20.57
CA HIS A 183 17.51 -4.66 21.98
C HIS A 183 18.78 -4.91 22.79
N ILE A 184 19.08 -4.02 23.74
CA ILE A 184 20.14 -4.22 24.74
C ILE A 184 19.47 -4.52 26.08
N THR A 185 19.31 -5.80 26.39
CA THR A 185 18.60 -6.28 27.59
C THR A 185 19.28 -5.79 28.87
N THR A 186 20.62 -5.74 28.88
CA THR A 186 21.36 -5.41 30.11
C THR A 186 21.55 -3.90 30.27
N LEU A 187 20.82 -3.30 31.20
CA LEU A 187 20.80 -1.84 31.44
C LEU A 187 22.20 -1.23 31.69
N ASN A 188 23.09 -1.93 32.40
CA ASN A 188 24.44 -1.44 32.70
C ASN A 188 25.41 -1.44 31.49
N LEU A 189 25.00 -1.99 30.35
CA LEU A 189 25.72 -1.95 29.08
C LEU A 189 25.15 -0.91 28.11
N ARG A 190 23.97 -0.34 28.41
CA ARG A 190 23.41 0.79 27.65
C ARG A 190 24.30 2.01 27.79
N ARG A 191 24.28 2.88 26.76
CA ARG A 191 25.09 4.11 26.67
C ARG A 191 26.62 3.89 26.70
N LYS A 192 27.11 2.66 26.47
CA LYS A 192 28.55 2.33 26.35
C LYS A 192 29.02 2.08 24.89
N GLY A 193 28.27 2.59 23.91
CA GLY A 193 28.58 2.45 22.48
C GLY A 193 28.24 1.10 21.85
N LEU A 194 27.76 0.11 22.62
CA LEU A 194 27.46 -1.24 22.11
C LEU A 194 26.44 -1.22 20.95
N GLY A 195 25.32 -0.50 21.10
CA GLY A 195 24.32 -0.39 20.03
C GLY A 195 24.86 0.21 18.73
N GLN A 196 25.68 1.26 18.82
CA GLN A 196 26.33 1.86 17.65
C GLN A 196 27.29 0.87 16.97
N LYS A 197 28.02 0.08 17.77
CA LYS A 197 28.91 -0.96 17.25
C LYS A 197 28.13 -2.05 16.51
N ILE A 198 27.02 -2.54 17.08
CA ILE A 198 26.16 -3.55 16.44
C ILE A 198 25.61 -3.03 15.11
N VAL A 199 25.05 -1.81 15.10
CA VAL A 199 24.53 -1.18 13.86
C VAL A 199 25.64 -1.05 12.81
N SER A 200 26.83 -0.59 13.21
CA SER A 200 27.97 -0.49 12.28
C SER A 200 28.39 -1.84 11.69
N LEU A 201 28.37 -2.92 12.48
CA LEU A 201 28.69 -4.26 11.99
C LEU A 201 27.62 -4.77 11.02
N LEU A 202 26.33 -4.61 11.36
CA LEU A 202 25.22 -4.98 10.49
C LEU A 202 25.27 -4.24 9.15
N LEU A 203 25.48 -2.92 9.17
CA LEU A 203 25.59 -2.12 7.95
C LEU A 203 26.77 -2.59 7.08
N ASN A 204 27.93 -2.87 7.69
CA ASN A 204 29.09 -3.35 6.94
C ASN A 204 28.82 -4.74 6.31
N LYS A 205 28.22 -5.66 7.07
CA LYS A 205 27.87 -6.99 6.56
C LYS A 205 26.85 -6.90 5.43
N ALA A 206 25.82 -6.07 5.57
CA ALA A 206 24.82 -5.83 4.52
C ALA A 206 25.43 -5.23 3.25
N ARG A 207 26.40 -4.31 3.39
CA ARG A 207 27.14 -3.74 2.26
C ARG A 207 27.94 -4.81 1.51
N LEU A 208 28.67 -5.65 2.23
CA LEU A 208 29.46 -6.74 1.64
C LEU A 208 28.53 -7.75 0.94
N PHE A 209 27.46 -8.16 1.62
CA PHE A 209 26.45 -9.04 1.04
C PHE A 209 25.86 -8.49 -0.26
N CYS A 210 25.48 -7.21 -0.30
CA CYS A 210 24.95 -6.58 -1.51
C CYS A 210 25.98 -6.51 -2.65
N LEU A 211 27.27 -6.36 -2.34
CA LEU A 211 28.33 -6.36 -3.34
C LEU A 211 28.58 -7.76 -3.92
N ASP A 212 28.49 -8.79 -3.08
CA ASP A 212 28.65 -10.18 -3.49
C ASP A 212 27.44 -10.69 -4.28
N ASP A 213 26.24 -10.21 -3.96
CA ASP A 213 24.97 -10.53 -4.64
C ASP A 213 24.82 -9.77 -5.98
N LYS A 214 25.50 -8.62 -6.13
CA LYS A 214 25.47 -7.81 -7.34
C LYS A 214 26.12 -8.56 -8.52
N PRO A 215 25.42 -8.75 -9.66
CA PRO A 215 26.00 -9.31 -10.86
C PRO A 215 27.22 -8.51 -11.36
N ASP A 216 28.07 -9.12 -12.16
CA ASP A 216 29.22 -8.47 -12.80
C ASP A 216 28.84 -7.35 -13.80
N GLY A 217 27.54 -7.23 -14.12
CA GLY A 217 27.00 -6.26 -15.05
C GLY A 217 27.13 -6.69 -16.51
N GLU A 218 27.59 -7.92 -16.77
CA GLU A 218 27.55 -8.50 -18.12
C GLU A 218 26.06 -8.59 -18.53
N HIS A 219 25.69 -7.88 -19.60
CA HIS A 219 24.31 -7.70 -20.05
C HIS A 219 23.42 -6.76 -19.21
N ALA A 220 24.00 -5.90 -18.36
CA ALA A 220 23.25 -4.88 -17.61
C ALA A 220 22.33 -4.02 -18.50
N ASP A 221 22.83 -3.58 -19.66
CA ASP A 221 22.03 -2.80 -20.62
C ASP A 221 20.85 -3.58 -21.20
N TYR A 222 20.94 -4.91 -21.31
CA TYR A 222 19.85 -5.73 -21.84
C TYR A 222 18.75 -5.94 -20.79
N VAL A 223 19.13 -6.20 -19.53
CA VAL A 223 18.20 -6.50 -18.44
C VAL A 223 17.60 -5.22 -17.85
N TYR A 224 18.43 -4.22 -17.56
CA TYR A 224 18.02 -2.98 -16.88
C TYR A 224 17.84 -1.82 -17.87
N GLY A 225 18.17 -2.02 -19.15
CA GLY A 225 18.03 -1.02 -20.20
C GLY A 225 19.16 0.01 -20.28
N SER A 226 19.95 0.15 -19.22
CA SER A 226 21.17 0.96 -19.19
C SER A 226 22.04 0.59 -17.99
N SER A 227 23.33 0.87 -18.11
CA SER A 227 24.30 0.71 -17.03
C SER A 227 23.98 1.63 -15.84
N GLU A 228 23.43 2.83 -16.07
CA GLU A 228 22.98 3.73 -15.00
C GLU A 228 21.81 3.13 -14.20
N ALA A 229 20.82 2.56 -14.89
CA ALA A 229 19.69 1.89 -14.24
C ALA A 229 20.14 0.65 -13.46
N PHE A 230 21.12 -0.09 -13.98
CA PHE A 230 21.74 -1.20 -13.25
C PHE A 230 22.41 -0.74 -11.96
N GLU A 231 23.21 0.33 -11.98
CA GLU A 231 23.82 0.86 -10.76
C GLU A 231 22.77 1.31 -9.73
N LEU A 232 21.70 1.96 -10.17
CA LEU A 232 20.58 2.34 -9.30
C LEU A 232 19.86 1.12 -8.70
N ALA A 233 19.64 0.07 -9.50
CA ALA A 233 19.01 -1.18 -9.07
C ALA A 233 19.84 -1.98 -8.05
N TRP A 234 21.08 -1.60 -7.80
CA TRP A 234 21.95 -2.18 -6.79
C TRP A 234 22.45 -1.16 -5.76
N THR A 235 21.82 0.03 -5.72
CA THR A 235 22.13 1.03 -4.69
C THR A 235 21.44 0.68 -3.38
N LEU A 236 22.20 0.08 -2.46
CA LEU A 236 21.73 -0.30 -1.13
C LEU A 236 21.40 0.94 -0.28
N HIS A 237 20.26 0.88 0.41
CA HIS A 237 19.90 1.82 1.47
C HIS A 237 19.45 1.07 2.72
N ALA A 238 19.81 1.57 3.90
CA ALA A 238 19.34 0.99 5.15
C ALA A 238 18.21 1.84 5.75
N LEU A 239 17.18 1.18 6.28
CA LEU A 239 15.97 1.80 6.83
C LEU A 239 15.77 1.41 8.29
N VAL A 240 15.10 2.28 9.05
CA VAL A 240 14.61 1.97 10.39
C VAL A 240 13.35 2.78 10.70
N SER A 241 12.40 2.19 11.42
CA SER A 241 11.27 2.88 12.05
C SER A 241 11.52 2.95 13.56
N PRO A 242 11.98 4.09 14.11
CA PRO A 242 12.34 4.17 15.52
C PRO A 242 11.15 3.94 16.46
N GLY A 243 11.08 2.73 17.04
CA GLY A 243 10.10 2.33 18.04
C GLY A 243 10.67 2.27 19.47
N ILE A 244 9.78 2.01 20.43
CA ILE A 244 10.13 1.75 21.82
C ILE A 244 9.56 0.39 22.21
N LEU A 245 10.40 -0.49 22.77
CA LEU A 245 9.93 -1.75 23.32
C LEU A 245 9.11 -1.49 24.59
N THR A 246 7.83 -1.88 24.59
CA THR A 246 6.92 -1.68 25.72
C THR A 246 7.44 -2.32 27.01
N ALA A 247 8.08 -3.49 26.92
CA ALA A 247 8.67 -4.21 28.05
C ALA A 247 9.70 -3.37 28.83
N ASP A 248 10.48 -2.54 28.14
CA ASP A 248 11.51 -1.68 28.73
C ASP A 248 10.96 -0.45 29.46
N THR A 249 9.72 -0.07 29.13
CA THR A 249 9.11 1.16 29.62
C THR A 249 7.99 0.91 30.61
N LYS A 250 7.32 -0.25 30.54
CA LYS A 250 6.19 -0.60 31.41
C LYS A 250 6.50 -0.36 32.89
N SER A 251 7.63 -0.87 33.37
CA SER A 251 8.07 -0.67 34.78
C SER A 251 8.30 0.79 35.18
N GLN A 252 8.70 1.65 34.24
CA GLN A 252 8.88 3.08 34.47
C GLN A 252 7.57 3.86 34.41
N LEU A 253 6.49 3.27 33.91
CA LEU A 253 5.19 3.92 33.70
C LEU A 253 4.16 3.52 34.77
N VAL A 254 4.36 2.39 35.47
CA VAL A 254 3.45 1.94 36.55
C VAL A 254 3.31 3.00 37.63
N GLY A 255 2.06 3.32 38.00
CA GLY A 255 1.74 4.23 39.10
C GLY A 255 1.92 5.72 38.80
N LYS A 256 2.33 6.08 37.58
CA LYS A 256 2.49 7.48 37.15
C LYS A 256 1.20 8.08 36.61
N SER A 257 1.04 9.39 36.78
CA SER A 257 -0.01 10.17 36.13
C SER A 257 0.16 10.17 34.61
N ALA A 258 -0.91 10.52 33.86
CA ALA A 258 -0.85 10.60 32.40
C ALA A 258 0.20 11.61 31.89
N GLU A 259 0.35 12.75 32.55
CA GLU A 259 1.36 13.77 32.21
C GLU A 259 2.79 13.27 32.42
N GLU A 260 3.04 12.56 33.52
CA GLU A 260 4.35 11.96 33.80
C GLU A 260 4.67 10.83 32.83
N ARG A 261 3.68 10.03 32.44
CA ARG A 261 3.84 8.97 31.42
C ARG A 261 4.16 9.57 30.06
N LEU A 262 3.40 10.59 29.62
CA LEU A 262 3.67 11.30 28.38
C LEU A 262 5.10 11.86 28.35
N THR A 263 5.48 12.60 29.40
CA THR A 263 6.82 13.19 29.50
C THR A 263 7.91 12.12 29.46
N THR A 264 7.67 10.99 30.12
CA THR A 264 8.60 9.85 30.12
C THR A 264 8.73 9.26 28.71
N ARG A 265 7.62 9.00 28.01
CA ARG A 265 7.62 8.45 26.64
C ARG A 265 8.24 9.41 25.63
N ALA A 266 7.90 10.70 25.68
CA ALA A 266 8.48 11.73 24.82
C ALA A 266 10.01 11.78 24.96
N ARG A 267 10.52 11.74 26.20
CA ARG A 267 11.96 11.69 26.48
C ARG A 267 12.62 10.42 25.93
N ILE A 268 11.99 9.26 26.09
CA ILE A 268 12.52 7.98 25.58
C ILE A 268 12.55 8.01 24.05
N GLN A 269 11.46 8.43 23.40
CA GLN A 269 11.36 8.53 21.95
C GLN A 269 12.42 9.48 21.38
N SER A 270 12.64 10.65 22.02
CA SER A 270 13.73 11.55 21.65
C SER A 270 15.09 10.87 21.75
N GLY A 271 15.34 10.12 22.83
CA GLY A 271 16.59 9.39 23.02
C GLY A 271 16.83 8.30 21.96
N VAL A 272 15.79 7.62 21.49
CA VAL A 272 15.87 6.63 20.40
C VAL A 272 16.14 7.33 19.05
N ILE A 273 15.46 8.44 18.77
CA ILE A 273 15.71 9.24 17.56
C ILE A 273 17.15 9.76 17.54
N ASP A 274 17.64 10.30 18.66
CA ASP A 274 19.01 10.79 18.80
C ASP A 274 20.03 9.67 18.59
N PHE A 275 19.73 8.45 19.06
CA PHE A 275 20.56 7.28 18.82
C PHE A 275 20.69 6.98 17.32
N TRP A 276 19.58 6.87 16.58
CA TRP A 276 19.63 6.58 15.14
C TRP A 276 20.30 7.71 14.34
N ARG A 277 20.04 8.96 14.72
CA ARG A 277 20.76 10.12 14.15
C ARG A 277 22.27 10.06 14.41
N SER A 278 22.68 9.60 15.59
CA SER A 278 24.11 9.40 15.91
C SER A 278 24.76 8.29 15.07
N CYS A 279 23.97 7.29 14.65
CA CYS A 279 24.39 6.25 13.70
C CYS A 279 24.44 6.75 12.24
N GLY A 280 24.06 8.00 11.98
CA GLY A 280 24.07 8.61 10.65
C GLY A 280 22.78 8.47 9.85
N PHE A 281 21.70 7.97 10.46
CA PHE A 281 20.39 7.90 9.82
C PHE A 281 19.72 9.29 9.83
N ARG A 282 18.95 9.60 8.78
CA ARG A 282 18.17 10.85 8.65
C ARG A 282 16.75 10.54 8.20
N ARG A 283 15.78 11.32 8.66
CA ARG A 283 14.37 11.04 8.42
C ARG A 283 13.99 11.14 6.94
N ILE A 284 13.12 10.26 6.47
CA ILE A 284 12.55 10.30 5.11
C ILE A 284 11.30 11.17 5.15
N GLY A 285 11.41 12.41 4.67
CA GLY A 285 10.32 13.37 4.71
C GLY A 285 9.70 13.55 6.10
N ALA A 286 8.38 13.75 6.13
CA ALA A 286 7.57 13.76 7.33
C ALA A 286 7.03 12.36 7.68
N SER A 287 7.78 11.30 7.38
CA SER A 287 7.44 9.93 7.81
C SER A 287 8.04 9.61 9.19
N ARG A 288 7.63 8.47 9.76
CA ARG A 288 8.24 7.92 10.97
C ARG A 288 9.61 7.30 10.71
N CYS A 289 9.90 6.94 9.46
CA CYS A 289 11.06 6.17 9.06
C CYS A 289 12.29 7.04 8.79
N PHE A 290 13.47 6.45 9.00
CA PHE A 290 14.76 7.04 8.70
C PHE A 290 15.52 6.16 7.72
N ALA A 291 16.34 6.79 6.90
CA ALA A 291 17.22 6.10 5.96
C ALA A 291 18.70 6.41 6.25
N PHE A 292 19.56 5.53 5.75
CA PHE A 292 21.01 5.66 5.73
C PHE A 292 21.49 5.35 4.32
N SER A 293 22.34 6.23 3.79
CA SER A 293 22.99 6.04 2.50
C SER A 293 24.40 5.51 2.72
N PHE A 294 24.77 4.50 1.95
CA PHE A 294 26.13 3.97 1.91
C PHE A 294 27.08 4.84 1.08
N ASP A 295 26.54 5.78 0.29
CA ASP A 295 27.34 6.80 -0.35
C ASP A 295 27.76 7.87 0.66
N SER A 296 29.06 7.96 0.90
CA SER A 296 29.67 8.95 1.80
C SER A 296 29.45 10.40 1.37
N GLN A 297 29.17 10.67 0.09
CA GLN A 297 28.94 12.00 -0.46
C GLN A 297 27.46 12.41 -0.45
N HIS A 298 26.56 11.50 -0.08
CA HIS A 298 25.13 11.76 -0.05
C HIS A 298 24.78 12.87 0.94
N GLN A 299 23.81 13.73 0.59
CA GLN A 299 23.48 14.93 1.38
C GLN A 299 23.11 14.59 2.84
N SER A 300 22.41 13.48 3.06
CA SER A 300 22.05 12.99 4.39
C SER A 300 23.26 12.70 5.29
N ARG A 301 24.44 12.42 4.73
CA ARG A 301 25.70 12.20 5.48
C ARG A 301 26.29 13.49 6.03
N THR A 302 26.05 14.60 5.35
CA THR A 302 26.55 15.93 5.75
C THR A 302 25.57 16.70 6.63
N LEU A 303 24.30 16.32 6.63
CA LEU A 303 23.26 16.93 7.45
C LEU A 303 23.52 16.68 8.93
N ALA A 304 23.63 17.72 9.74
CA ALA A 304 23.77 17.60 11.18
C ALA A 304 22.51 16.98 11.82
N ALA A 305 22.69 16.17 12.87
CA ALA A 305 21.57 15.51 13.56
C ALA A 305 20.52 16.50 14.08
N SER A 306 20.95 17.67 14.56
CA SER A 306 20.07 18.75 15.05
C SER A 306 19.37 19.54 13.94
N SER A 307 19.79 19.38 12.68
CA SER A 307 19.19 20.00 11.51
C SER A 307 18.27 19.04 10.75
N ASP A 308 18.14 17.81 11.23
CA ASP A 308 17.22 16.82 10.67
C ASP A 308 15.77 17.15 11.00
N PHE A 309 14.83 16.62 10.21
CA PHE A 309 13.42 16.97 10.34
C PHE A 309 12.81 16.30 11.57
N ASP A 310 12.05 17.08 12.36
CA ASP A 310 11.25 16.57 13.48
C ASP A 310 9.77 16.74 13.23
N LEU A 311 9.01 15.67 13.49
CA LEU A 311 7.56 15.69 13.38
C LEU A 311 6.98 16.57 14.48
N ARG A 312 6.01 17.40 14.10
CA ARG A 312 5.21 18.15 15.08
C ARG A 312 4.36 17.18 15.88
N ARG A 313 4.17 17.47 17.16
CA ARG A 313 3.33 16.71 18.08
C ARG A 313 2.36 17.63 18.78
N SER A 314 1.19 17.09 19.10
CA SER A 314 0.20 17.79 19.92
C SER A 314 0.25 17.20 21.31
N ASP A 315 0.84 17.94 22.25
CA ASP A 315 0.87 17.54 23.66
C ASP A 315 -0.55 17.25 24.18
N ALA A 316 -1.56 17.98 23.68
CA ALA A 316 -2.96 17.76 24.04
C ALA A 316 -3.50 16.41 23.53
N GLU A 317 -3.23 16.02 22.29
CA GLU A 317 -3.64 14.71 21.77
C GLU A 317 -2.86 13.57 22.44
N ASP A 318 -1.55 13.74 22.60
CA ASP A 318 -0.72 12.71 23.22
C ASP A 318 -1.11 12.51 24.70
N LEU A 319 -1.45 13.58 25.43
CA LEU A 319 -2.00 13.50 26.79
C LEU A 319 -3.35 12.79 26.83
N GLU A 320 -4.23 13.05 25.85
CA GLU A 320 -5.51 12.34 25.73
C GLU A 320 -5.27 10.85 25.55
N ILE A 321 -4.40 10.45 24.60
CA ILE A 321 -4.04 9.04 24.35
C ILE A 321 -3.53 8.38 25.63
N GLU A 322 -2.60 9.01 26.35
CA GLU A 322 -2.08 8.48 27.62
C GLU A 322 -3.15 8.31 28.68
N GLN A 323 -4.08 9.26 28.81
CA GLN A 323 -5.20 9.13 29.74
C GLN A 323 -6.10 7.93 29.41
N PHE A 324 -6.23 7.60 28.12
CA PHE A 324 -7.05 6.49 27.66
C PHE A 324 -6.34 5.14 27.77
N GLU A 325 -5.03 5.05 27.53
CA GLU A 325 -4.28 3.79 27.67
C GLU A 325 -4.35 3.19 29.09
N VAL A 326 -4.33 4.03 30.15
CA VAL A 326 -4.54 3.54 31.53
C VAL A 326 -5.95 3.00 31.78
N ARG A 327 -6.90 3.35 30.91
CA ARG A 327 -8.29 2.90 30.99
C ARG A 327 -8.57 1.68 30.11
N TYR A 328 -7.80 1.49 29.05
CA TYR A 328 -7.81 0.27 28.23
C TYR A 328 -7.45 -0.99 29.04
N GLU A 329 -6.59 -0.86 30.05
CA GLU A 329 -6.33 -1.94 31.02
C GLU A 329 -7.53 -2.23 31.96
N ARG A 330 -8.66 -1.51 31.84
CA ARG A 330 -9.83 -1.64 32.73
C ARG A 330 -11.20 -1.81 32.05
N ASP A 331 -11.42 -1.41 30.78
CA ASP A 331 -12.73 -1.57 30.08
C ASP A 331 -12.60 -1.44 28.54
N PRO A 332 -13.26 -2.29 27.69
CA PRO A 332 -13.00 -2.34 26.25
C PRO A 332 -13.70 -1.23 25.45
N PHE A 333 -12.90 -0.43 24.73
CA PHE A 333 -13.14 0.34 23.49
C PHE A 333 -14.28 1.37 23.38
N THR A 334 -15.41 1.22 24.09
CA THR A 334 -16.62 2.04 23.89
C THR A 334 -16.57 3.34 24.71
N ASP A 335 -16.05 3.25 25.94
CA ASP A 335 -15.93 4.35 26.90
C ASP A 335 -14.95 5.45 26.45
N VAL A 336 -13.84 5.07 25.81
CA VAL A 336 -12.77 6.00 25.40
C VAL A 336 -13.25 6.94 24.30
N LYS A 337 -13.88 6.37 23.27
CA LYS A 337 -14.42 7.15 22.14
C LYS A 337 -15.53 8.07 22.61
N GLU A 338 -16.45 7.58 23.45
CA GLU A 338 -17.54 8.40 23.98
C GLU A 338 -17.03 9.57 24.85
N MET A 339 -16.02 9.33 25.69
CA MET A 339 -15.39 10.39 26.48
C MET A 339 -14.67 11.42 25.62
N ARG A 340 -13.95 10.98 24.58
CA ARG A 340 -13.31 11.88 23.62
C ARG A 340 -14.34 12.78 22.95
N MET A 341 -15.45 12.19 22.50
CA MET A 341 -16.55 12.96 21.90
C MET A 341 -17.20 13.92 22.91
N LYS A 342 -17.38 13.51 24.18
CA LYS A 342 -17.92 14.39 25.22
C LYS A 342 -17.01 15.59 25.50
N ARG A 343 -15.71 15.38 25.65
CA ARG A 343 -14.73 16.48 25.83
C ARG A 343 -14.71 17.42 24.62
N LEU A 344 -14.75 16.86 23.41
CA LEU A 344 -14.81 17.65 22.19
C LEU A 344 -16.10 18.46 22.11
N ARG A 345 -17.23 17.92 22.57
CA ARG A 345 -18.51 18.64 22.65
C ARG A 345 -18.41 19.87 23.54
N ASP A 346 -17.80 19.73 24.71
CA ASP A 346 -17.67 20.81 25.69
C ASP A 346 -16.63 21.86 25.23
N ALA A 347 -15.50 21.40 24.69
CA ALA A 347 -14.39 22.27 24.31
C ALA A 347 -14.57 22.92 22.93
N LEU A 348 -15.04 22.18 21.92
CA LEU A 348 -15.15 22.59 20.51
C LEU A 348 -16.49 22.12 19.91
N PRO A 349 -17.64 22.73 20.28
CA PRO A 349 -18.97 22.27 19.87
C PRO A 349 -19.15 22.14 18.34
N LEU A 350 -18.61 23.08 17.56
CA LEU A 350 -18.67 23.04 16.10
C LEU A 350 -17.88 21.86 15.51
N HIS A 351 -16.73 21.51 16.09
CA HIS A 351 -15.90 20.39 15.61
C HIS A 351 -16.55 19.07 15.99
N HIS A 352 -17.13 18.97 17.18
CA HIS A 352 -17.95 17.83 17.57
C HIS A 352 -19.11 17.63 16.59
N ALA A 353 -19.90 18.68 16.31
CA ALA A 353 -20.99 18.62 15.35
C ALA A 353 -20.49 18.19 13.96
N ALA A 354 -19.33 18.71 13.53
CA ALA A 354 -18.70 18.35 12.26
C ALA A 354 -18.30 16.88 12.16
N LEU A 355 -18.10 16.18 13.27
CA LEU A 355 -17.79 14.74 13.30
C LEU A 355 -19.02 13.87 13.55
N THR A 356 -20.07 14.37 14.23
CA THR A 356 -21.22 13.54 14.64
C THR A 356 -22.47 13.68 13.80
N LEU A 357 -22.75 14.87 13.25
CA LEU A 357 -24.01 15.13 12.55
C LEU A 357 -23.93 14.74 11.09
N MET A 358 -25.06 14.39 10.46
CA MET A 358 -25.12 14.23 9.01
C MET A 358 -24.96 15.58 8.32
N ASP A 359 -24.65 15.61 7.02
CA ASP A 359 -24.28 16.84 6.32
C ASP A 359 -25.42 17.89 6.29
N GLU A 360 -26.67 17.47 6.05
CA GLU A 360 -27.83 18.35 6.06
C GLU A 360 -28.09 18.95 7.45
N GLU A 361 -27.96 18.13 8.48
CA GLU A 361 -28.12 18.52 9.88
C GLU A 361 -27.01 19.48 10.31
N LEU A 362 -25.76 19.21 9.90
CA LEU A 362 -24.62 20.05 10.19
C LEU A 362 -24.74 21.41 9.51
N LYS A 363 -25.19 21.46 8.25
CA LYS A 363 -25.47 22.71 7.57
C LYS A 363 -26.57 23.51 8.29
N ALA A 364 -27.66 22.86 8.69
CA ALA A 364 -28.73 23.52 9.44
C ALA A 364 -28.22 24.03 10.80
N PHE A 365 -27.39 23.24 11.47
CA PHE A 365 -26.73 23.60 12.72
C PHE A 365 -25.81 24.82 12.54
N PHE A 366 -25.00 24.86 11.49
CA PHE A 366 -24.15 26.01 11.17
C PHE A 366 -24.97 27.27 10.87
N ALA A 367 -26.03 27.15 10.09
CA ALA A 367 -26.92 28.26 9.78
C ALA A 367 -27.62 28.84 11.02
N ALA A 368 -28.04 27.98 11.96
CA ALA A 368 -28.68 28.39 13.20
C ALA A 368 -27.73 29.13 14.16
N HIS A 369 -26.44 28.85 14.08
CA HIS A 369 -25.40 29.38 14.97
C HIS A 369 -24.50 30.43 14.29
N ALA A 370 -24.90 30.95 13.12
CA ALA A 370 -24.10 31.85 12.30
C ALA A 370 -23.87 33.23 12.95
N ASP A 371 -24.84 33.72 13.73
CA ASP A 371 -24.79 35.02 14.41
C ASP A 371 -24.10 34.97 15.78
N ASP A 372 -23.84 33.77 16.30
CA ASP A 372 -23.23 33.62 17.61
C ASP A 372 -21.73 33.96 17.55
N LYS A 373 -21.21 34.53 18.65
CA LYS A 373 -19.75 34.65 18.91
C LYS A 373 -19.11 33.29 19.23
N ILE A 374 -19.55 32.23 18.57
CA ILE A 374 -18.93 30.92 18.65
C ILE A 374 -17.59 31.02 17.94
N GLY A 375 -16.54 30.47 18.56
CA GLY A 375 -15.18 30.57 18.05
C GLY A 375 -14.96 29.76 16.77
N TRP A 376 -15.44 30.27 15.62
CA TRP A 376 -15.28 29.67 14.29
C TRP A 376 -13.81 29.51 13.89
N ASP A 377 -12.94 30.40 14.36
CA ASP A 377 -11.49 30.37 14.10
C ASP A 377 -10.71 29.40 15.01
N ARG A 378 -11.40 28.68 15.90
CA ARG A 378 -10.75 27.66 16.73
C ARG A 378 -10.39 26.45 15.86
N VAL A 379 -9.33 25.78 16.24
CA VAL A 379 -8.84 24.56 15.61
C VAL A 379 -8.90 23.39 16.60
N SER A 380 -8.87 22.17 16.08
CA SER A 380 -8.69 20.96 16.87
C SER A 380 -7.31 20.91 17.54
N ASN A 381 -7.10 19.91 18.39
CA ASN A 381 -5.78 19.63 18.96
C ASN A 381 -4.74 19.26 17.88
N SER A 382 -5.17 18.74 16.73
CA SER A 382 -4.37 18.51 15.51
C SER A 382 -4.26 19.75 14.60
N GLU A 383 -4.58 20.94 15.11
CA GLU A 383 -4.58 22.20 14.35
C GLU A 383 -5.49 22.19 13.12
N ALA A 384 -6.42 21.24 13.02
CA ALA A 384 -7.35 21.12 11.91
C ALA A 384 -8.48 22.14 12.08
N THR A 385 -8.73 22.92 11.01
CA THR A 385 -9.88 23.81 10.93
C THR A 385 -11.16 23.03 10.62
N LEU A 386 -12.32 23.65 10.79
CA LEU A 386 -13.61 23.07 10.38
C LEU A 386 -13.65 22.69 8.89
N LEU A 387 -12.89 23.39 8.03
CA LEU A 387 -12.81 23.06 6.61
C LEU A 387 -12.05 21.75 6.35
N HIS A 388 -11.04 21.42 7.17
CA HIS A 388 -10.39 20.11 7.10
C HIS A 388 -11.40 19.01 7.48
N LEU A 389 -12.09 19.19 8.61
CA LEU A 389 -13.02 18.17 9.13
C LEU A 389 -14.19 17.92 8.18
N THR A 390 -14.89 18.97 7.75
CA THR A 390 -16.06 18.83 6.85
C THR A 390 -15.67 18.22 5.50
N ALA A 391 -14.48 18.53 4.98
CA ALA A 391 -13.98 17.94 3.75
C ALA A 391 -13.66 16.44 3.92
N CYS A 392 -12.86 16.07 4.93
CA CYS A 392 -12.44 14.70 5.18
C CYS A 392 -13.57 13.77 5.65
N GLU A 393 -14.61 14.32 6.29
CA GLU A 393 -15.84 13.60 6.64
C GLU A 393 -16.88 13.58 5.50
N PHE A 394 -16.50 14.05 4.30
CA PHE A 394 -17.33 14.07 3.09
C PHE A 394 -18.69 14.78 3.27
N LYS A 395 -18.65 16.00 3.78
CA LYS A 395 -19.83 16.85 4.04
C LYS A 395 -19.88 18.04 3.08
N PRO A 396 -20.23 17.83 1.79
CA PRO A 396 -20.17 18.87 0.77
C PRO A 396 -21.10 20.07 1.02
N LEU A 397 -22.30 19.87 1.55
CA LEU A 397 -23.26 20.94 1.82
C LEU A 397 -22.74 21.87 2.91
N SER A 398 -22.20 21.30 3.98
CA SER A 398 -21.59 22.03 5.09
C SER A 398 -20.28 22.69 4.66
N THR A 399 -19.46 22.01 3.85
CA THR A 399 -18.23 22.55 3.25
C THR A 399 -18.55 23.78 2.40
N GLN A 400 -19.53 23.67 1.51
CA GLN A 400 -19.97 24.79 0.67
C GLN A 400 -20.49 25.94 1.54
N TRP A 401 -21.31 25.64 2.54
CA TRP A 401 -21.85 26.66 3.44
C TRP A 401 -20.73 27.43 4.16
N LEU A 402 -19.71 26.75 4.68
CA LEU A 402 -18.55 27.39 5.32
C LEU A 402 -17.84 28.34 4.35
N LEU A 403 -17.58 27.89 3.13
CA LEU A 403 -16.91 28.68 2.09
C LEU A 403 -17.71 29.93 1.69
N GLU A 404 -19.04 29.88 1.71
CA GLU A 404 -19.91 30.99 1.31
C GLU A 404 -20.22 31.98 2.45
N ASN A 405 -20.29 31.50 3.70
CA ASN A 405 -20.85 32.29 4.80
C ASN A 405 -19.84 32.69 5.87
N VAL A 406 -18.70 32.01 5.99
CA VAL A 406 -17.68 32.32 7.01
C VAL A 406 -16.58 33.19 6.39
N ARG A 407 -16.44 34.43 6.88
CA ARG A 407 -15.50 35.44 6.35
C ARG A 407 -14.04 34.98 6.26
N HIS A 408 -13.62 34.07 7.14
CA HIS A 408 -12.26 33.54 7.19
C HIS A 408 -12.10 32.19 6.46
N ALA A 409 -13.16 31.60 5.91
CA ALA A 409 -13.06 30.28 5.27
C ALA A 409 -12.09 30.27 4.08
N ASP A 410 -11.95 31.39 3.37
CA ASP A 410 -10.96 31.51 2.29
C ASP A 410 -9.52 31.41 2.79
N CYS A 411 -9.18 31.98 3.96
CA CYS A 411 -7.83 31.80 4.52
C CYS A 411 -7.59 30.38 5.04
N TRP A 412 -8.66 29.65 5.38
CA TRP A 412 -8.56 28.25 5.81
C TRP A 412 -8.20 27.30 4.66
N LYS A 413 -8.46 27.65 3.39
CA LYS A 413 -8.03 26.86 2.23
C LYS A 413 -6.51 26.65 2.19
N THR A 414 -5.75 27.60 2.75
CA THR A 414 -4.28 27.56 2.82
C THR A 414 -3.75 27.25 4.23
N ALA A 415 -4.63 27.18 5.24
CA ALA A 415 -4.23 26.82 6.60
C ALA A 415 -3.76 25.36 6.62
N ARG A 416 -2.71 25.07 7.39
CA ARG A 416 -2.16 23.72 7.51
C ARG A 416 -2.46 23.14 8.89
N ASN A 417 -2.86 21.88 8.93
CA ASN A 417 -3.00 21.13 10.17
C ASN A 417 -1.61 20.75 10.75
N ILE A 418 -1.59 19.99 11.85
CA ILE A 418 -0.35 19.60 12.54
C ILE A 418 0.59 18.75 11.66
N ASP A 419 0.03 17.92 10.79
CA ASP A 419 0.77 17.16 9.79
C ASP A 419 1.26 18.05 8.64
N GLY A 420 0.82 19.30 8.57
CA GLY A 420 1.22 20.23 7.55
C GLY A 420 0.44 20.10 6.26
N TYR A 421 -0.76 19.51 6.25
CA TYR A 421 -1.66 19.46 5.09
C TYR A 421 -2.66 20.61 5.12
N THR A 422 -2.95 21.19 3.96
CA THR A 422 -4.14 22.03 3.73
C THR A 422 -5.42 21.18 3.67
N PRO A 423 -6.63 21.77 3.73
CA PRO A 423 -7.87 20.99 3.63
C PRO A 423 -7.97 20.14 2.36
N LEU A 424 -7.50 20.67 1.23
CA LEU A 424 -7.49 19.93 -0.05
C LEU A 424 -6.49 18.78 -0.01
N GLU A 425 -5.26 19.04 0.47
CA GLU A 425 -4.22 18.01 0.56
C GLU A 425 -4.61 16.91 1.57
N ALA A 426 -5.23 17.28 2.69
CA ALA A 426 -5.74 16.35 3.70
C ALA A 426 -6.84 15.44 3.12
N LEU A 427 -7.81 16.02 2.40
CA LEU A 427 -8.83 15.26 1.69
C LEU A 427 -8.20 14.32 0.65
N GLN A 428 -7.20 14.78 -0.11
CA GLN A 428 -6.50 13.95 -1.08
C GLN A 428 -5.77 12.77 -0.42
N GLU A 429 -5.12 12.97 0.72
CA GLU A 429 -4.46 11.91 1.48
C GLU A 429 -5.48 10.89 2.04
N THR A 430 -6.61 11.36 2.57
CA THR A 430 -7.72 10.50 3.01
C THR A 430 -8.23 9.63 1.86
N LEU A 431 -8.42 10.23 0.67
CA LEU A 431 -8.90 9.52 -0.51
C LEU A 431 -7.84 8.57 -1.10
N GLU A 432 -6.56 8.90 -1.05
CA GLU A 432 -5.49 7.98 -1.45
C GLU A 432 -5.43 6.76 -0.50
N THR A 433 -5.63 6.98 0.80
CA THR A 433 -5.74 5.90 1.79
C THR A 433 -6.93 5.00 1.49
N MET A 434 -8.12 5.57 1.27
CA MET A 434 -9.34 4.82 0.91
C MET A 434 -9.16 4.04 -0.40
N ARG A 435 -8.49 4.62 -1.39
CA ARG A 435 -8.25 3.99 -2.69
C ARG A 435 -7.34 2.77 -2.58
N THR A 436 -6.33 2.83 -1.72
CA THR A 436 -5.23 1.87 -1.73
C THR A 436 -5.32 0.82 -0.62
N ARG A 437 -6.02 1.11 0.47
CA ARG A 437 -5.93 0.33 1.72
C ARG A 437 -7.28 0.08 2.37
N LYS A 438 -7.36 -1.04 3.06
CA LYS A 438 -8.41 -1.36 4.03
C LYS A 438 -7.78 -1.91 5.30
N GLY A 439 -8.07 -1.29 6.44
CA GLY A 439 -7.65 -1.84 7.74
C GLY A 439 -8.39 -3.15 8.02
N TYR A 440 -7.67 -4.14 8.54
CA TYR A 440 -8.20 -5.44 8.97
C TYR A 440 -7.63 -5.79 10.35
N GLY A 441 -8.50 -5.89 11.35
CA GLY A 441 -8.07 -6.05 12.74
C GLY A 441 -7.26 -4.84 13.26
N LEU A 442 -6.45 -5.05 14.29
CA LEU A 442 -5.67 -4.00 14.94
C LEU A 442 -4.35 -3.66 14.22
N PHE A 443 -3.76 -4.62 13.50
CA PHE A 443 -2.37 -4.51 13.01
C PHE A 443 -2.19 -4.77 11.52
N ARG A 444 -3.23 -5.20 10.78
CA ARG A 444 -3.08 -5.55 9.35
C ARG A 444 -3.69 -4.49 8.43
N VAL A 445 -2.98 -4.22 7.34
CA VAL A 445 -3.40 -3.32 6.26
C VAL A 445 -3.45 -4.10 4.98
N LEU A 446 -4.66 -4.31 4.45
CA LEU A 446 -4.84 -4.98 3.16
C LEU A 446 -4.73 -3.96 2.03
N HIS A 447 -3.91 -4.28 1.03
CA HIS A 447 -3.85 -3.56 -0.24
C HIS A 447 -5.10 -3.87 -1.09
N ILE A 448 -5.81 -2.81 -1.55
CA ILE A 448 -7.07 -2.95 -2.31
C ILE A 448 -7.10 -2.11 -3.60
N SER A 449 -5.97 -1.58 -4.10
CA SER A 449 -5.98 -0.60 -5.21
C SER A 449 -6.67 -1.14 -6.46
N ASP A 450 -6.52 -2.43 -6.78
CA ASP A 450 -7.15 -3.05 -7.95
C ASP A 450 -8.66 -3.31 -7.81
N HIS A 451 -9.21 -3.11 -6.60
CA HIS A 451 -10.63 -3.19 -6.26
C HIS A 451 -11.30 -1.82 -6.11
N PHE A 452 -10.58 -0.74 -6.39
CA PHE A 452 -11.13 0.61 -6.27
C PHE A 452 -12.25 0.86 -7.30
N GLU A 453 -13.44 1.23 -6.84
CA GLU A 453 -14.63 1.46 -7.71
C GLU A 453 -14.92 2.96 -7.99
N GLY A 454 -14.04 3.82 -7.50
CA GLY A 454 -14.21 5.27 -7.52
C GLY A 454 -14.69 5.83 -6.18
N TYR A 455 -14.40 7.10 -5.95
CA TYR A 455 -14.78 7.78 -4.72
C TYR A 455 -16.29 8.00 -4.62
N PRO A 456 -16.85 8.03 -3.40
CA PRO A 456 -18.24 8.37 -3.17
C PRO A 456 -18.54 9.80 -3.64
N GLU A 457 -19.79 10.03 -4.04
CA GLU A 457 -20.21 11.29 -4.67
C GLU A 457 -20.04 12.51 -3.74
N ALA A 458 -20.27 12.32 -2.44
CA ALA A 458 -20.04 13.36 -1.44
C ALA A 458 -18.56 13.81 -1.41
N ALA A 459 -17.61 12.86 -1.49
CA ALA A 459 -16.18 13.15 -1.55
C ALA A 459 -15.79 13.86 -2.86
N VAL A 460 -16.35 13.43 -4.00
CA VAL A 460 -16.14 14.09 -5.31
C VAL A 460 -16.62 15.54 -5.27
N SER A 461 -17.74 15.79 -4.59
CA SER A 461 -18.29 17.13 -4.40
C SER A 461 -17.39 17.99 -3.51
N CYS A 462 -16.88 17.47 -2.39
CA CYS A 462 -15.88 18.17 -1.56
C CYS A 462 -14.60 18.51 -2.34
N LEU A 463 -14.09 17.56 -3.14
CA LEU A 463 -12.92 17.80 -4.00
C LEU A 463 -13.19 18.91 -5.00
N SER A 464 -14.36 18.91 -5.65
CA SER A 464 -14.73 19.93 -6.63
C SER A 464 -14.76 21.33 -6.00
N LEU A 465 -15.35 21.46 -4.79
CA LEU A 465 -15.43 22.70 -4.03
C LEU A 465 -14.04 23.24 -3.66
N LEU A 466 -13.14 22.39 -3.17
CA LEU A 466 -11.81 22.81 -2.71
C LEU A 466 -10.81 23.02 -3.86
N SER A 467 -10.94 22.28 -4.95
CA SER A 467 -10.03 22.37 -6.11
C SER A 467 -10.37 23.54 -7.04
N GLY A 468 -11.56 24.14 -6.91
CA GLY A 468 -12.07 25.15 -7.83
C GLY A 468 -12.27 24.64 -9.26
N ARG A 469 -12.41 23.32 -9.45
CA ARG A 469 -12.68 22.71 -10.77
C ARG A 469 -14.19 22.71 -11.02
N ASP A 470 -14.62 23.26 -12.15
CA ASP A 470 -16.02 23.32 -12.55
C ASP A 470 -16.66 21.92 -12.68
N ALA A 471 -17.96 21.86 -12.37
CA ALA A 471 -18.81 20.67 -12.34
C ALA A 471 -19.14 20.03 -13.71
N LEU A 472 -18.30 20.22 -14.74
CA LEU A 472 -18.45 19.52 -16.01
C LEU A 472 -18.33 18.00 -15.80
N ASP A 473 -19.16 17.20 -16.48
CA ASP A 473 -19.20 15.73 -16.32
C ASP A 473 -17.83 15.06 -16.54
N SER A 474 -17.03 15.58 -17.47
CA SER A 474 -15.66 15.09 -17.71
C SER A 474 -14.73 15.32 -16.52
N ASN A 475 -14.87 16.45 -15.82
CA ASN A 475 -14.11 16.76 -14.62
C ASN A 475 -14.56 15.88 -13.44
N ARG A 476 -15.87 15.62 -13.32
CA ARG A 476 -16.43 14.78 -12.26
C ARG A 476 -15.96 13.34 -12.36
N ALA A 477 -15.97 12.75 -13.55
CA ALA A 477 -15.42 11.41 -13.76
C ALA A 477 -13.92 11.35 -13.43
N CYS A 478 -13.15 12.39 -13.78
CA CYS A 478 -11.75 12.49 -13.41
C CYS A 478 -11.55 12.53 -11.89
N LEU A 479 -12.33 13.34 -11.17
CA LEU A 479 -12.27 13.40 -9.71
C LEU A 479 -12.64 12.06 -9.08
N ARG A 480 -13.73 11.42 -9.53
CA ARG A 480 -14.19 10.11 -9.04
C ARG A 480 -13.09 9.04 -9.07
N TYR A 481 -12.27 9.03 -10.11
CA TYR A 481 -11.22 8.03 -10.30
C TYR A 481 -9.81 8.56 -10.00
N GLY A 482 -9.68 9.67 -9.30
CA GLY A 482 -8.39 10.23 -8.86
C GLY A 482 -7.46 10.66 -10.01
N CYS A 483 -8.01 11.02 -11.17
CA CYS A 483 -7.22 11.50 -12.30
C CYS A 483 -6.59 12.86 -12.00
N THR A 484 -5.27 12.90 -12.02
CA THR A 484 -4.50 14.14 -11.79
C THR A 484 -4.25 14.92 -13.08
N CYS A 485 -4.17 14.26 -14.24
CA CYS A 485 -3.90 14.91 -15.52
C CYS A 485 -5.11 15.61 -16.18
N GLY A 486 -6.33 15.33 -15.72
CA GLY A 486 -7.58 15.82 -16.30
C GLY A 486 -7.95 15.25 -17.69
N GLY A 487 -7.09 14.41 -18.28
CA GLY A 487 -7.25 13.88 -19.63
C GLY A 487 -7.51 12.37 -19.72
N CYS A 488 -7.71 11.69 -18.59
CA CYS A 488 -8.01 10.25 -18.59
C CYS A 488 -9.33 9.97 -19.33
N LEU A 489 -9.31 8.97 -20.21
CA LEU A 489 -10.51 8.51 -20.86
C LEU A 489 -11.46 7.91 -19.83
N LYS A 490 -12.69 8.44 -19.77
CA LYS A 490 -13.69 8.14 -18.73
C LYS A 490 -13.21 8.38 -17.29
N GLY A 491 -12.15 9.17 -17.11
CA GLY A 491 -11.57 9.48 -15.81
C GLY A 491 -10.56 8.46 -15.27
N PHE A 492 -10.46 7.24 -15.83
CA PHE A 492 -9.57 6.21 -15.29
C PHE A 492 -8.45 5.76 -16.25
N LEU A 493 -8.68 5.67 -17.56
CA LEU A 493 -7.65 5.19 -18.51
C LEU A 493 -6.74 6.35 -18.92
N SER A 494 -5.51 6.39 -18.41
CA SER A 494 -4.55 7.47 -18.69
C SER A 494 -4.00 7.42 -20.12
N ALA A 495 -3.44 8.55 -20.58
CA ALA A 495 -2.85 8.63 -21.91
C ALA A 495 -1.63 7.70 -22.05
N ARG A 496 -0.79 7.61 -21.01
CA ARG A 496 0.40 6.75 -20.97
C ARG A 496 0.03 5.28 -20.96
N MET A 497 -0.89 4.87 -20.08
CA MET A 497 -1.38 3.49 -20.06
C MET A 497 -2.02 3.10 -21.40
N ARG A 498 -2.83 3.98 -21.99
CA ARG A 498 -3.40 3.74 -23.33
C ARG A 498 -2.31 3.53 -24.38
N SER A 499 -1.23 4.32 -24.33
CA SER A 499 -0.09 4.17 -25.24
C SER A 499 0.60 2.82 -25.06
N SER A 500 0.84 2.40 -23.82
CA SER A 500 1.42 1.09 -23.51
C SER A 500 0.53 -0.06 -23.98
N LEU A 501 -0.79 0.03 -23.79
CA LEU A 501 -1.73 -0.98 -24.30
C LEU A 501 -1.77 -1.04 -25.84
N ILE A 502 -1.68 0.12 -26.52
CA ILE A 502 -1.60 0.14 -28.00
C ILE A 502 -0.32 -0.57 -28.45
N PHE A 503 0.81 -0.22 -27.85
CA PHE A 503 2.10 -0.85 -28.13
C PHE A 503 2.04 -2.37 -27.96
N GLN A 504 1.51 -2.84 -26.82
CA GLN A 504 1.35 -4.27 -26.56
C GLN A 504 0.42 -4.96 -27.56
N GLY A 505 -0.70 -4.33 -27.93
CA GLY A 505 -1.61 -4.90 -28.91
C GLY A 505 -1.00 -5.04 -30.30
N GLU A 506 -0.21 -4.05 -30.75
CA GLU A 506 0.50 -4.08 -32.03
C GLU A 506 1.62 -5.13 -32.02
N PHE A 507 2.44 -5.11 -30.97
CA PHE A 507 3.53 -6.06 -30.80
C PHE A 507 3.01 -7.51 -30.83
N MET A 508 1.94 -7.82 -30.10
CA MET A 508 1.39 -9.17 -30.04
C MET A 508 0.71 -9.59 -31.33
N TYR A 509 0.06 -8.66 -32.02
CA TYR A 509 -0.52 -8.94 -33.33
C TYR A 509 0.56 -9.35 -34.34
N ASP A 510 1.71 -8.70 -34.34
CA ASP A 510 2.81 -9.03 -35.26
C ASP A 510 3.51 -10.33 -34.86
N HIS A 511 3.89 -10.49 -33.58
CA HIS A 511 4.65 -11.66 -33.12
C HIS A 511 3.84 -12.96 -33.16
N MET A 512 2.54 -12.91 -32.89
CA MET A 512 1.71 -14.13 -32.85
C MET A 512 1.24 -14.59 -34.23
N GLN A 513 1.57 -13.87 -35.31
CA GLN A 513 1.32 -14.35 -36.68
C GLN A 513 2.33 -15.41 -37.11
N ASP A 514 3.53 -15.41 -36.53
CA ASP A 514 4.57 -16.35 -36.85
C ASP A 514 4.18 -17.78 -36.45
N GLY A 515 4.39 -18.74 -37.36
CA GLY A 515 4.06 -20.14 -37.12
C GLY A 515 2.56 -20.46 -37.01
N ILE A 516 1.64 -19.51 -37.22
CA ILE A 516 0.19 -19.68 -36.99
C ILE A 516 -0.46 -20.84 -37.78
N ASN A 517 0.21 -21.33 -38.82
CA ASN A 517 -0.23 -22.47 -39.61
C ASN A 517 -0.04 -23.81 -38.87
N ASP A 518 1.01 -23.96 -38.07
CA ASP A 518 1.24 -25.13 -37.23
C ASP A 518 0.58 -24.91 -35.87
N GLY A 519 -0.62 -25.47 -35.69
CA GLY A 519 -1.38 -25.22 -34.47
C GLY A 519 -0.82 -25.90 -33.23
N GLY A 520 -0.11 -27.03 -33.37
CA GLY A 520 0.50 -27.72 -32.24
C GLY A 520 1.65 -26.89 -31.68
N PHE A 521 2.60 -26.58 -32.56
CA PHE A 521 3.75 -25.73 -32.23
C PHE A 521 3.31 -24.34 -31.78
N TRP A 522 2.36 -23.71 -32.46
CA TRP A 522 1.92 -22.36 -32.11
C TRP A 522 1.30 -22.27 -30.72
N VAL A 523 0.49 -23.26 -30.30
CA VAL A 523 -0.10 -23.25 -28.96
C VAL A 523 0.98 -23.46 -27.89
N GLU A 524 1.93 -24.36 -28.13
CA GLU A 524 3.05 -24.61 -27.21
C GLU A 524 3.95 -23.37 -27.08
N PHE A 525 4.34 -22.76 -28.20
CA PHE A 525 5.18 -21.56 -28.22
C PHE A 525 4.51 -20.35 -27.56
N ASN A 526 3.17 -20.28 -27.58
CA ASN A 526 2.41 -19.17 -27.02
C ASN A 526 1.70 -19.51 -25.71
N ASP A 527 1.99 -20.62 -25.04
CA ASP A 527 1.18 -21.10 -23.90
C ASP A 527 1.01 -20.04 -22.79
N PHE A 528 2.11 -19.35 -22.43
CA PHE A 528 2.10 -18.25 -21.47
C PHE A 528 1.21 -17.07 -21.90
N ARG A 529 1.08 -16.84 -23.22
CA ARG A 529 0.19 -15.82 -23.81
C ARG A 529 -1.28 -16.23 -23.81
N LEU A 530 -1.54 -17.52 -23.70
CA LEU A 530 -2.87 -18.11 -23.71
C LEU A 530 -3.40 -18.38 -22.30
N LYS A 531 -2.68 -17.97 -21.24
CA LYS A 531 -3.02 -18.26 -19.83
C LYS A 531 -4.44 -17.85 -19.42
N HIS A 532 -4.97 -16.78 -20.01
CA HIS A 532 -6.32 -16.26 -19.74
C HIS A 532 -7.44 -16.92 -20.55
N LEU A 533 -7.11 -17.84 -21.46
CA LEU A 533 -8.11 -18.61 -22.18
C LEU A 533 -8.52 -19.84 -21.38
N ASP A 534 -9.79 -20.21 -21.50
CA ASP A 534 -10.28 -21.49 -21.00
C ASP A 534 -9.51 -22.67 -21.63
N PHE A 535 -9.29 -23.72 -20.84
CA PHE A 535 -8.53 -24.91 -21.25
C PHE A 535 -9.10 -25.57 -22.52
N ASP A 536 -10.42 -25.66 -22.65
CA ASP A 536 -11.08 -26.28 -23.81
C ASP A 536 -10.90 -25.43 -25.07
N VAL A 537 -10.82 -24.11 -24.91
CA VAL A 537 -10.53 -23.19 -26.02
C VAL A 537 -9.09 -23.36 -26.47
N ARG A 538 -8.12 -23.41 -25.54
CA ARG A 538 -6.70 -23.64 -25.84
C ARG A 538 -6.49 -24.95 -26.61
N LYS A 539 -7.17 -26.03 -26.21
CA LYS A 539 -7.14 -27.31 -26.93
C LYS A 539 -7.67 -27.19 -28.36
N ASN A 540 -8.73 -26.40 -28.57
CA ASN A 540 -9.31 -26.17 -29.91
C ASN A 540 -8.37 -25.35 -30.82
N LEU A 541 -7.57 -24.44 -30.23
CA LEU A 541 -6.58 -23.68 -30.99
C LEU A 541 -5.52 -24.58 -31.63
N LYS A 542 -5.24 -25.78 -31.11
CA LYS A 542 -4.28 -26.72 -31.73
C LYS A 542 -4.72 -27.17 -33.13
N THR A 543 -6.01 -27.39 -33.33
CA THR A 543 -6.55 -27.96 -34.58
C THR A 543 -7.24 -26.92 -35.46
N ASN A 544 -7.67 -25.78 -34.91
CA ASN A 544 -8.46 -24.80 -35.63
C ASN A 544 -7.72 -23.50 -35.98
N LYS A 545 -7.30 -23.38 -37.25
CA LYS A 545 -6.60 -22.20 -37.78
C LYS A 545 -7.42 -20.91 -37.72
N SER A 546 -8.73 -20.97 -37.92
CA SER A 546 -9.60 -19.79 -37.88
C SER A 546 -9.68 -19.20 -36.47
N LEU A 547 -9.72 -20.06 -35.43
CA LEU A 547 -9.71 -19.60 -34.04
C LEU A 547 -8.38 -18.94 -33.65
N ARG A 548 -7.23 -19.50 -34.08
CA ARG A 548 -5.91 -18.87 -33.87
C ARG A 548 -5.85 -17.49 -34.52
N LYS A 549 -6.24 -17.39 -35.80
CA LYS A 549 -6.31 -16.11 -36.51
C LYS A 549 -7.26 -15.12 -35.84
N GLY A 550 -8.41 -15.59 -35.36
CA GLY A 550 -9.39 -14.75 -34.68
C GLY A 550 -8.90 -14.21 -33.33
N PHE A 551 -8.18 -15.04 -32.56
CA PHE A 551 -7.52 -14.59 -31.33
C PHE A 551 -6.48 -13.50 -31.63
N VAL A 552 -5.57 -13.75 -32.57
CA VAL A 552 -4.51 -12.78 -32.94
C VAL A 552 -5.12 -11.48 -33.48
N LYS A 553 -6.11 -11.55 -34.38
CA LYS A 553 -6.79 -10.35 -34.90
C LYS A 553 -7.57 -9.57 -33.84
N SER A 554 -7.92 -10.18 -32.70
CA SER A 554 -8.61 -9.47 -31.61
C SER A 554 -7.72 -8.42 -30.95
N PHE A 555 -6.39 -8.62 -30.90
CA PHE A 555 -5.44 -7.58 -30.47
C PHE A 555 -5.54 -6.33 -31.35
N GLN A 556 -5.59 -6.52 -32.66
CA GLN A 556 -5.72 -5.42 -33.61
C GLN A 556 -7.03 -4.63 -33.43
N ILE A 557 -8.14 -5.32 -33.14
CA ILE A 557 -9.43 -4.68 -32.84
C ILE A 557 -9.35 -3.86 -31.54
N ALA A 558 -8.65 -4.37 -30.52
CA ALA A 558 -8.41 -3.62 -29.29
C ALA A 558 -7.57 -2.35 -29.54
N VAL A 559 -6.52 -2.45 -30.36
CA VAL A 559 -5.71 -1.30 -30.79
C VAL A 559 -6.56 -0.25 -31.53
N GLU A 560 -7.39 -0.67 -32.49
CA GLU A 560 -8.29 0.22 -33.22
C GLU A 560 -9.26 0.95 -32.26
N CYS A 561 -9.79 0.24 -31.27
CA CYS A 561 -10.66 0.81 -30.22
C CYS A 561 -9.93 1.87 -29.38
N LEU A 562 -8.71 1.57 -28.93
CA LEU A 562 -7.88 2.47 -28.13
C LEU A 562 -7.47 3.71 -28.93
N LYS A 563 -7.06 3.56 -30.19
CA LYS A 563 -6.74 4.67 -31.11
C LYS A 563 -7.94 5.57 -31.38
N ALA A 564 -9.15 4.98 -31.44
CA ALA A 564 -10.40 5.73 -31.53
C ALA A 564 -10.81 6.43 -30.21
N LYS A 565 -9.95 6.41 -29.18
CA LYS A 565 -10.19 6.96 -27.84
C LYS A 565 -11.47 6.40 -27.20
N LYS A 566 -11.72 5.10 -27.38
CA LYS A 566 -12.80 4.37 -26.72
C LYS A 566 -12.23 3.46 -25.64
N VAL A 567 -13.00 3.27 -24.56
CA VAL A 567 -12.65 2.30 -23.51
C VAL A 567 -12.87 0.91 -24.09
N PRO A 568 -11.91 -0.02 -23.99
CA PRO A 568 -11.97 -1.30 -24.69
C PRO A 568 -12.90 -2.30 -23.99
N THR A 569 -14.20 -2.01 -23.83
CA THR A 569 -15.18 -2.98 -23.30
C THR A 569 -15.62 -3.98 -24.36
N ALA A 570 -16.22 -5.11 -23.97
CA ALA A 570 -16.65 -6.13 -24.93
C ALA A 570 -17.67 -5.59 -25.94
N GLU A 571 -18.55 -4.68 -25.51
CA GLU A 571 -19.49 -4.00 -26.38
C GLU A 571 -18.79 -3.13 -27.43
N THR A 572 -17.80 -2.34 -27.00
CA THR A 572 -17.05 -1.46 -27.91
C THR A 572 -16.16 -2.24 -28.88
N LEU A 573 -15.55 -3.34 -28.43
CA LEU A 573 -14.76 -4.22 -29.28
C LEU A 573 -15.62 -4.93 -30.31
N GLU A 574 -16.79 -5.43 -29.91
CA GLU A 574 -17.75 -6.03 -30.84
C GLU A 574 -18.27 -5.01 -31.85
N TRP A 575 -18.48 -3.75 -31.43
CA TRP A 575 -18.80 -2.65 -32.35
C TRP A 575 -17.67 -2.38 -33.35
N CYS A 576 -16.41 -2.33 -32.89
CA CYS A 576 -15.25 -2.15 -33.77
C CYS A 576 -15.14 -3.30 -34.78
N ARG A 577 -15.31 -4.54 -34.32
CA ARG A 577 -15.32 -5.74 -35.17
C ARG A 577 -16.40 -5.69 -36.24
N LYS A 578 -17.63 -5.27 -35.90
CA LYS A 578 -18.75 -5.20 -36.87
C LYS A 578 -18.49 -4.18 -37.98
N ASN A 579 -17.79 -3.09 -37.67
CA ASN A 579 -17.41 -2.09 -38.66
C ASN A 579 -16.22 -2.52 -39.51
N ARG A 580 -15.51 -3.58 -39.09
CA ARG A 580 -14.45 -4.21 -39.85
C ARG A 580 -15.08 -5.12 -40.92
N SER A 581 -14.84 -4.84 -42.19
CA SER A 581 -15.17 -5.76 -43.29
C SER A 581 -14.20 -6.96 -43.33
N GLU A 582 -14.14 -7.73 -42.23
CA GLU A 582 -13.21 -8.84 -42.08
C GLU A 582 -13.61 -10.05 -42.94
N TRP A 583 -12.73 -10.47 -43.84
CA TRP A 583 -12.87 -11.70 -44.61
C TRP A 583 -11.54 -12.46 -44.69
N PRO A 584 -11.48 -13.76 -44.34
CA PRO A 584 -12.52 -14.56 -43.68
C PRO A 584 -12.86 -14.05 -42.27
N PRO A 585 -14.06 -14.35 -41.73
CA PRO A 585 -14.55 -13.81 -40.45
C PRO A 585 -13.95 -14.55 -39.24
N ASP A 586 -12.62 -14.61 -39.15
CA ASP A 586 -11.88 -15.36 -38.14
C ASP A 586 -12.20 -14.87 -36.72
N THR A 587 -12.21 -13.55 -36.51
CA THR A 587 -12.52 -12.97 -35.19
C THR A 587 -13.93 -13.32 -34.73
N LYS A 588 -14.91 -13.30 -35.65
CA LYS A 588 -16.29 -13.70 -35.34
C LYS A 588 -16.38 -15.17 -34.93
N ASN A 589 -15.63 -16.05 -35.62
CA ASN A 589 -15.61 -17.47 -35.29
C ASN A 589 -14.99 -17.71 -33.90
N TYR A 590 -13.91 -16.98 -33.59
CA TYR A 590 -13.27 -17.00 -32.28
C TYR A 590 -14.23 -16.56 -31.17
N LEU A 591 -14.80 -15.35 -31.25
CA LEU A 591 -15.70 -14.82 -30.23
C LEU A 591 -16.97 -15.66 -30.07
N ARG A 592 -17.46 -16.29 -31.13
CA ARG A 592 -18.59 -17.24 -31.02
C ARG A 592 -18.20 -18.50 -30.24
N ARG A 593 -16.96 -18.99 -30.38
CA ARG A 593 -16.49 -20.20 -29.70
C ARG A 593 -16.21 -19.95 -28.21
N THR A 594 -15.67 -18.78 -27.88
CA THR A 594 -15.31 -18.41 -26.51
C THR A 594 -16.42 -17.71 -25.75
N GLY A 595 -17.38 -17.11 -26.45
CA GLY A 595 -18.26 -16.09 -25.91
C GLY A 595 -17.58 -14.71 -25.97
N THR A 596 -18.29 -13.69 -26.47
CA THR A 596 -17.70 -12.37 -26.74
C THR A 596 -17.01 -11.77 -25.51
N GLN A 597 -17.64 -11.84 -24.33
CA GLN A 597 -17.08 -11.32 -23.08
C GLN A 597 -15.76 -12.03 -22.73
N MET A 598 -15.76 -13.36 -22.69
CA MET A 598 -14.58 -14.14 -22.28
C MET A 598 -13.46 -14.08 -23.31
N GLY A 599 -13.79 -14.06 -24.61
CA GLY A 599 -12.80 -13.89 -25.67
C GLY A 599 -12.11 -12.53 -25.62
N CYS A 600 -12.88 -11.45 -25.43
CA CYS A 600 -12.30 -10.11 -25.24
C CYS A 600 -11.49 -10.02 -23.94
N ARG A 601 -12.00 -10.61 -22.84
CA ARG A 601 -11.33 -10.66 -21.54
C ARG A 601 -9.94 -11.28 -21.65
N ALA A 602 -9.81 -12.43 -22.32
CA ALA A 602 -8.54 -13.12 -22.45
C ALA A 602 -7.46 -12.28 -23.18
N VAL A 603 -7.86 -11.61 -24.26
CA VAL A 603 -6.97 -10.73 -25.05
C VAL A 603 -6.54 -9.52 -24.22
N LEU A 604 -7.51 -8.82 -23.61
CA LEU A 604 -7.21 -7.59 -22.88
C LEU A 604 -6.47 -7.84 -21.59
N LEU A 605 -6.80 -8.88 -20.83
CA LEU A 605 -6.02 -9.25 -19.63
C LEU A 605 -4.58 -9.56 -19.98
N TYR A 606 -4.33 -10.24 -21.10
CA TYR A 606 -2.96 -10.43 -21.55
C TYR A 606 -2.27 -9.10 -21.91
N MET A 607 -2.96 -8.19 -22.61
CA MET A 607 -2.41 -6.85 -22.91
C MET A 607 -2.10 -6.05 -21.64
N PHE A 608 -2.96 -6.11 -20.61
CA PHE A 608 -2.73 -5.44 -19.33
C PHE A 608 -1.57 -6.07 -18.56
N ASP A 609 -1.47 -7.40 -18.51
CA ASP A 609 -0.36 -8.11 -17.87
C ASP A 609 0.97 -7.77 -18.54
N ALA A 610 1.04 -7.85 -19.87
CA ALA A 610 2.25 -7.53 -20.62
C ALA A 610 2.63 -6.05 -20.46
N ALA A 611 1.65 -5.14 -20.49
CA ALA A 611 1.90 -3.72 -20.27
C ALA A 611 2.41 -3.43 -18.85
N ARG A 612 1.97 -4.20 -17.85
CA ARG A 612 2.45 -4.13 -16.46
C ARG A 612 3.86 -4.71 -16.31
N GLU A 613 4.11 -5.87 -16.92
CA GLU A 613 5.43 -6.54 -16.90
C GLU A 613 6.52 -5.68 -17.57
N GLU A 614 6.14 -4.87 -18.56
CA GLU A 614 7.06 -3.94 -19.23
C GLU A 614 6.99 -2.48 -18.73
N ASP A 615 6.26 -2.23 -17.62
CA ASP A 615 6.11 -0.89 -17.06
C ASP A 615 7.34 -0.47 -16.26
N ILE A 616 7.69 0.81 -16.29
CA ILE A 616 8.86 1.35 -15.58
C ILE A 616 8.77 1.26 -14.04
N LYS A 617 7.57 1.19 -13.47
CA LYS A 617 7.38 1.01 -12.03
C LYS A 617 7.09 -0.44 -11.67
N ALA A 618 6.15 -1.06 -12.36
CA ALA A 618 5.67 -2.39 -12.01
C ALA A 618 6.55 -3.52 -12.57
N GLY A 619 7.39 -3.25 -13.57
CA GLY A 619 8.15 -4.25 -14.30
C GLY A 619 9.50 -3.73 -14.81
N ASP A 620 9.90 -4.16 -16.01
CA ASP A 620 11.25 -3.94 -16.52
C ASP A 620 11.45 -2.60 -17.25
N GLY A 621 10.38 -1.84 -17.54
CA GLY A 621 10.42 -0.57 -18.28
C GLY A 621 10.69 -0.64 -19.79
N LEU A 622 10.63 -1.82 -20.42
CA LEU A 622 10.88 -2.01 -21.84
C LEU A 622 9.95 -1.17 -22.72
N CYS A 623 8.69 -1.03 -22.32
CA CYS A 623 7.70 -0.26 -23.07
C CYS A 623 8.12 1.20 -23.20
N GLN A 624 8.51 1.84 -22.09
CA GLN A 624 8.96 3.22 -22.05
C GLN A 624 10.29 3.41 -22.80
N ARG A 625 11.22 2.46 -22.70
CA ARG A 625 12.49 2.49 -23.46
C ARG A 625 12.27 2.39 -24.97
N THR A 626 11.23 1.69 -25.40
CA THR A 626 10.91 1.51 -26.81
C THR A 626 10.19 2.74 -27.37
N LEU A 627 9.15 3.22 -26.66
CA LEU A 627 8.34 4.37 -27.09
C LEU A 627 9.07 5.71 -26.91
N LYS A 628 10.01 5.81 -25.97
CA LYS A 628 10.84 7.00 -25.69
C LYS A 628 10.00 8.29 -25.62
N LYS A 629 10.21 9.20 -26.59
CA LYS A 629 9.57 10.51 -26.67
C LYS A 629 8.06 10.43 -26.76
N GLU A 630 7.54 9.45 -27.50
CA GLU A 630 6.09 9.28 -27.66
C GLU A 630 5.39 9.01 -26.34
N TRP A 631 6.08 8.37 -25.38
CA TRP A 631 5.56 8.13 -24.05
C TRP A 631 5.86 9.28 -23.08
N SER A 632 7.09 9.82 -23.11
CA SER A 632 7.49 10.90 -22.19
C SER A 632 6.72 12.20 -22.41
N ASP A 633 6.32 12.49 -23.65
CA ASP A 633 5.57 13.71 -24.01
C ASP A 633 4.11 13.65 -23.55
N LEU A 634 3.62 12.47 -23.12
CA LEU A 634 2.28 12.30 -22.57
C LEU A 634 2.22 12.78 -21.11
N PRO A 635 1.09 13.37 -20.68
CA PRO A 635 0.95 13.89 -19.33
C PRO A 635 1.02 12.77 -18.28
N THR A 636 1.70 13.05 -17.18
CA THR A 636 1.77 12.19 -15.98
C THR A 636 0.41 12.13 -15.29
N CYS A 637 0.02 10.96 -14.80
CA CYS A 637 -1.23 10.77 -14.07
C CYS A 637 -1.08 9.74 -12.94
N ARG A 638 -1.83 9.93 -11.85
CA ARG A 638 -1.95 8.93 -10.77
C ARG A 638 -2.40 7.57 -11.30
N ASN A 639 -3.17 7.52 -12.38
CA ASN A 639 -3.68 6.29 -12.99
C ASN A 639 -2.71 5.62 -13.99
N ASP A 640 -1.49 6.14 -14.19
CA ASP A 640 -0.57 5.63 -15.22
C ASP A 640 -0.17 4.17 -15.03
N HIS A 641 -0.07 3.73 -13.78
CA HIS A 641 0.45 2.41 -13.42
C HIS A 641 -0.63 1.50 -12.80
N GLU A 642 -1.89 1.94 -12.72
CA GLU A 642 -2.96 1.21 -12.03
C GLU A 642 -3.66 0.19 -12.94
N PHE A 643 -2.89 -0.75 -13.49
CA PHE A 643 -3.34 -1.69 -14.53
C PHE A 643 -4.51 -2.58 -14.08
N GLY A 644 -4.46 -3.14 -12.87
CA GLY A 644 -5.51 -4.03 -12.36
C GLY A 644 -6.84 -3.29 -12.15
N PHE A 645 -6.79 -2.12 -11.52
CA PHE A 645 -7.92 -1.19 -11.42
C PHE A 645 -8.53 -0.87 -12.78
N VAL A 646 -7.71 -0.45 -13.76
CA VAL A 646 -8.22 -0.05 -15.09
C VAL A 646 -8.79 -1.25 -15.85
N ALA A 647 -8.19 -2.43 -15.74
CA ALA A 647 -8.72 -3.67 -16.32
C ALA A 647 -10.11 -3.99 -15.74
N ARG A 648 -10.28 -3.86 -14.42
CA ARG A 648 -11.58 -4.01 -13.74
C ARG A 648 -12.59 -2.97 -14.23
N ALA A 649 -12.21 -1.70 -14.32
CA ALA A 649 -13.06 -0.63 -14.84
C ALA A 649 -13.48 -0.83 -16.31
N CYS A 650 -12.69 -1.57 -17.11
CA CYS A 650 -13.06 -1.97 -18.47
C CYS A 650 -14.00 -3.19 -18.53
N GLY A 651 -14.34 -3.79 -17.38
CA GLY A 651 -15.20 -4.98 -17.28
C GLY A 651 -14.45 -6.31 -17.27
N TYR A 652 -13.15 -6.32 -16.97
CA TYR A 652 -12.29 -7.51 -17.03
C TYR A 652 -11.59 -7.85 -15.73
N GLY A 653 -12.11 -7.41 -14.59
CA GLY A 653 -11.54 -7.76 -13.27
C GLY A 653 -11.43 -9.27 -13.10
N GLY A 654 -10.37 -9.75 -12.47
CA GLY A 654 -10.29 -11.15 -12.04
C GLY A 654 -11.44 -11.47 -11.09
N ASP A 655 -12.13 -12.59 -11.32
CA ASP A 655 -13.01 -13.23 -10.32
C ASP A 655 -12.18 -14.06 -9.34
N ASN A 656 -10.89 -13.75 -9.23
CA ASN A 656 -10.12 -14.16 -8.08
C ASN A 656 -10.79 -13.41 -6.92
N PHE A 657 -11.74 -14.08 -6.28
CA PHE A 657 -11.86 -14.02 -4.85
C PHE A 657 -10.42 -13.95 -4.36
N ILE A 658 -10.01 -12.78 -3.88
CA ILE A 658 -9.22 -12.80 -2.67
C ILE A 658 -10.13 -13.63 -1.77
N SER A 659 -9.85 -14.93 -1.67
CA SER A 659 -10.07 -15.63 -0.43
C SER A 659 -9.33 -14.76 0.56
N LEU A 660 -10.05 -13.76 1.09
CA LEU A 660 -9.75 -13.23 2.40
C LEU A 660 -9.61 -14.52 3.18
N PRO A 661 -8.42 -14.83 3.69
CA PRO A 661 -8.28 -15.99 4.50
C PRO A 661 -9.39 -15.87 5.55
N CYS A 662 -10.32 -16.83 5.56
CA CYS A 662 -11.17 -17.00 6.73
C CYS A 662 -10.21 -17.46 7.82
N TRP A 663 -9.56 -16.50 8.47
CA TRP A 663 -8.84 -16.64 9.72
C TRP A 663 -9.33 -15.50 10.61
#